data_AF-A0A482W368-F1
#
_entry.id   AF-A0A482W368-F1
#
_cell.length_a   1.000
_cell.length_b   1.000
_cell.length_c   1.000
_cell.angle_alpha   90.00
_cell.angle_beta   90.00
_cell.angle_gamma   90.00
#
_symmetry.space_group_name_H-M   'P 1'
#
loop_
_entity.id
_entity.type
_entity.pdbx_description
1 polymer ?
#
loop_
_entity_poly.entity_id
_entity_poly.type
_entity_poly.pdbx_seq_one_letter_code
_entity_poly.pdbx_strand_id
1 'polypeptide(L)'
;MATLGHQAAAALLDFTQKLDINLLDTVVGSMYDGNGETQRIAQEVLTTLKEHPDAWTRVDTILEFSSNQQTKYYALQILEQVIKTRWKVLPRNQCEGIKKYIVSLIIKTSSDPETLEANKTYLNKLNMILVQVLKREWPKNWESFIPDIVGASKTNESLCQNNMIILKLLSEELFDFSSGQITQTKAKHLKDTMCSEFSAIFHLCQFVLESSQNPPLVNATLETLLRFLNWIPLGYIFETKLINTLIFKFLTVPMFRNVTLKCLTEIAGVTVSNYDDMFVNLFNQTMSQLEIMLPLQTDIKSAYACGQDQEQNFIQNLALFLCTFLKEHGNLAETAGQVEVLRNALRYLVLISEVEEVEIFKICLEYWNTLASELYREVPFSGTSPIFFGTRRALYQEVLNKVRYIMISRMAKPEEVLVVETDNGEVVREFMKDTDSINLYKNMRETLVYLTHLDYADTERIMTVKLQNQVNGSEWSWKNLNTLCWAIGSISGAMHEEDEKRFLVTVIKDLLGLCEQKRGKDNKAIIASNIMYVVGQYPRFLRAHWKFLKTVVNKLFEFMHETHDGVQDMACDTFIKIALKCRRHFVTTQIGESCPFIEDILTSVSTIICDLQQQQVHTFYEAVGYMISAQVDTATQESLIEKYMLLPNQVWDDIISQASKNVDILKELEVVKQLASILKTNVRACKALNHAYVMQLGRIYLDMLNVYK
;
A
#
# COMPACT_ATOMS: atom_id res chain seq x y z
N MET A 1 2.24 -25.06 41.75
CA MET A 1 1.39 -24.58 40.64
C MET A 1 1.52 -25.47 39.40
N ALA A 2 2.74 -25.78 38.91
CA ALA A 2 2.92 -26.77 37.83
C ALA A 2 2.31 -28.16 38.15
N THR A 3 2.33 -28.56 39.43
CA THR A 3 1.68 -29.78 39.95
C THR A 3 0.14 -29.77 39.85
N LEU A 4 -0.50 -28.60 40.02
CA LEU A 4 -1.96 -28.45 39.87
C LEU A 4 -2.37 -28.54 38.39
N GLY A 5 -1.56 -27.98 37.48
CA GLY A 5 -1.79 -28.08 36.04
C GLY A 5 -1.64 -29.51 35.50
N HIS A 6 -0.63 -30.26 35.93
CA HIS A 6 -0.48 -31.68 35.56
C HIS A 6 -1.60 -32.57 36.10
N GLN A 7 -2.08 -32.31 37.33
CA GLN A 7 -3.22 -33.06 37.90
C GLN A 7 -4.52 -32.71 37.18
N ALA A 8 -4.75 -31.44 36.85
CA ALA A 8 -5.89 -31.01 36.05
C ALA A 8 -5.87 -31.64 34.64
N ALA A 9 -4.70 -31.68 34.01
CA ALA A 9 -4.50 -32.36 32.72
C ALA A 9 -4.84 -33.85 32.81
N ALA A 10 -4.32 -34.54 33.82
CA ALA A 10 -4.55 -35.96 34.02
C ALA A 10 -6.05 -36.27 34.24
N ALA A 11 -6.76 -35.43 35.00
CA ALA A 11 -8.19 -35.59 35.23
C ALA A 11 -9.04 -35.27 33.99
N LEU A 12 -8.74 -34.19 33.27
CA LEU A 12 -9.47 -33.82 32.05
C LEU A 12 -9.20 -34.76 30.87
N LEU A 13 -8.08 -35.48 30.87
CA LEU A 13 -7.71 -36.47 29.85
C LEU A 13 -8.11 -37.91 30.21
N ASP A 14 -8.68 -38.16 31.39
CA ASP A 14 -9.17 -39.50 31.76
C ASP A 14 -10.57 -39.75 31.16
N PHE A 15 -10.63 -40.45 30.02
CA PHE A 15 -11.87 -40.82 29.33
C PHE A 15 -12.66 -41.97 29.97
N THR A 16 -12.13 -42.60 31.04
CA THR A 16 -12.85 -43.65 31.77
C THR A 16 -13.84 -43.09 32.79
N GLN A 17 -13.71 -41.81 33.14
CA GLN A 17 -14.54 -41.10 34.10
C GLN A 17 -15.42 -40.02 33.42
N LYS A 18 -16.45 -39.57 34.14
CA LYS A 18 -17.25 -38.42 33.71
C LYS A 18 -16.36 -37.17 33.71
N LEU A 19 -16.51 -36.34 32.68
CA LEU A 19 -15.77 -35.09 32.57
C LEU A 19 -16.16 -34.13 33.70
N ASP A 20 -15.18 -33.61 34.43
CA ASP A 20 -15.39 -32.52 35.39
C ASP A 20 -15.44 -31.17 34.65
N ILE A 21 -16.65 -30.63 34.54
CA ILE A 21 -16.92 -29.40 33.79
C ILE A 21 -16.47 -28.17 34.56
N ASN A 22 -16.53 -28.18 35.89
CA ASN A 22 -16.07 -27.06 36.71
C ASN A 22 -14.54 -26.94 36.61
N LEU A 23 -13.85 -28.07 36.58
CA LEU A 23 -12.41 -28.10 36.33
C LEU A 23 -12.09 -27.58 34.92
N LEU A 24 -12.83 -28.02 33.90
CA LEU A 24 -12.64 -27.53 32.53
C LEU A 24 -12.88 -26.01 32.44
N ASP A 25 -13.94 -25.50 33.05
CA ASP A 25 -14.25 -24.06 33.11
C ASP A 25 -13.14 -23.27 33.81
N THR A 26 -12.54 -23.84 34.86
CA THR A 26 -11.40 -23.23 35.57
C THR A 26 -10.14 -23.19 34.71
N VAL A 27 -9.85 -24.27 33.96
CA VAL A 27 -8.70 -24.34 33.06
C VAL A 27 -8.88 -23.39 31.86
N VAL A 28 -10.08 -23.34 31.28
CA VAL A 28 -10.41 -22.38 30.22
C VAL A 28 -10.31 -20.95 30.76
N GLY A 29 -10.88 -20.65 31.93
CA GLY A 29 -10.72 -19.34 32.58
C GLY A 29 -9.25 -18.97 32.79
N SER A 30 -8.41 -19.92 33.21
CA SER A 30 -6.96 -19.71 33.37
C SER A 30 -6.23 -19.44 32.04
N MET A 31 -6.78 -19.87 30.90
CA MET A 31 -6.22 -19.56 29.57
C MET A 31 -6.56 -18.14 29.12
N TYR A 32 -7.76 -17.63 29.44
CA TYR A 32 -8.20 -16.29 29.06
C TYR A 32 -7.78 -15.20 30.07
N ASP A 33 -7.84 -15.50 31.36
CA ASP A 33 -7.62 -14.53 32.46
C ASP A 33 -6.28 -14.74 33.19
N GLY A 34 -5.58 -15.84 32.93
CA GLY A 34 -4.30 -16.15 33.56
C GLY A 34 -3.11 -15.43 32.91
N ASN A 35 -2.02 -15.28 33.66
CA ASN A 35 -0.79 -14.60 33.19
C ASN A 35 0.44 -15.54 33.27
N GLY A 36 1.30 -15.48 32.26
CA GLY A 36 2.59 -16.15 32.25
C GLY A 36 2.48 -17.67 32.28
N GLU A 37 3.06 -18.30 33.32
CA GLU A 37 3.20 -19.75 33.41
C GLU A 37 1.85 -20.49 33.51
N THR A 38 0.89 -19.95 34.25
CA THR A 38 -0.45 -20.55 34.40
C THR A 38 -1.21 -20.57 33.08
N GLN A 39 -1.08 -19.51 32.28
CA GLN A 39 -1.70 -19.44 30.94
C GLN A 39 -1.08 -20.47 29.99
N ARG A 40 0.25 -20.59 29.99
CA ARG A 40 0.97 -21.58 29.17
C ARG A 40 0.53 -23.00 29.49
N ILE A 41 0.49 -23.35 30.78
CA ILE A 41 0.06 -24.68 31.20
C ILE A 41 -1.39 -24.95 30.80
N ALA A 42 -2.30 -23.99 31.02
CA ALA A 42 -3.70 -24.13 30.59
C ALA A 42 -3.83 -24.35 29.07
N GLN A 43 -3.05 -23.61 28.27
CA GLN A 43 -3.01 -23.78 26.82
C GLN A 43 -2.52 -25.17 26.39
N GLU A 44 -1.46 -25.69 27.01
CA GLU A 44 -0.94 -27.04 26.73
C GLU A 44 -1.99 -28.12 27.04
N VAL A 45 -2.68 -28.01 28.17
CA VAL A 45 -3.76 -28.93 28.56
C VAL A 45 -4.91 -28.89 27.56
N LEU A 46 -5.39 -27.70 27.22
CA LEU A 46 -6.50 -27.54 26.27
C LEU A 46 -6.11 -27.99 24.86
N THR A 47 -4.86 -27.79 24.44
CA THR A 47 -4.40 -28.27 23.13
C THR A 47 -4.37 -29.80 23.10
N THR A 48 -3.80 -30.42 24.14
CA THR A 48 -3.73 -31.88 24.27
C THR A 48 -5.12 -32.52 24.31
N LEU A 49 -6.05 -31.94 25.08
CA LEU A 49 -7.43 -32.43 25.14
C LEU A 49 -8.13 -32.29 23.78
N LYS A 50 -7.90 -31.19 23.05
CA LYS A 50 -8.53 -30.97 21.74
C LYS A 50 -8.05 -31.94 20.67
N GLU A 51 -6.77 -32.31 20.72
CA GLU A 51 -6.15 -33.26 19.79
C GLU A 51 -6.49 -34.73 20.11
N HIS A 52 -6.99 -35.01 21.32
CA HIS A 52 -7.33 -36.37 21.73
C HIS A 52 -8.42 -36.98 20.82
N PRO A 53 -8.26 -38.24 20.35
CA PRO A 53 -9.20 -38.87 19.42
C PRO A 53 -10.63 -38.93 19.96
N ASP A 54 -10.82 -39.10 21.25
CA ASP A 54 -12.15 -39.23 21.85
C ASP A 54 -12.72 -37.92 22.41
N ALA A 55 -12.02 -36.79 22.27
CA ALA A 55 -12.45 -35.51 22.83
C ALA A 55 -13.87 -35.10 22.40
N TRP A 56 -14.25 -35.44 21.17
CA TRP A 56 -15.57 -35.10 20.62
C TRP A 56 -16.73 -35.79 21.33
N THR A 57 -16.51 -36.93 22.00
CA THR A 57 -17.55 -37.64 22.76
C THR A 57 -17.96 -36.89 24.03
N ARG A 58 -17.24 -35.82 24.38
CA ARG A 58 -17.51 -34.96 25.54
C ARG A 58 -18.20 -33.65 25.15
N VAL A 59 -18.29 -33.34 23.86
CA VAL A 59 -18.74 -32.02 23.38
C VAL A 59 -20.18 -31.73 23.77
N ASP A 60 -21.09 -32.69 23.63
CA ASP A 60 -22.49 -32.56 24.01
C ASP A 60 -22.65 -32.20 25.50
N THR A 61 -21.91 -32.92 26.35
CA THR A 61 -21.87 -32.75 27.80
C THR A 61 -21.34 -31.36 28.16
N ILE A 62 -20.29 -30.89 27.49
CA ILE A 62 -19.73 -29.54 27.72
C ILE A 62 -20.75 -28.47 27.33
N LEU A 63 -21.38 -28.61 26.15
CA LEU A 63 -22.33 -27.62 25.64
C LEU A 63 -23.62 -27.54 26.47
N GLU A 64 -24.06 -28.66 27.05
CA GLU A 64 -25.26 -28.74 27.89
C GLU A 64 -25.05 -28.18 29.29
N PHE A 65 -23.93 -28.52 29.95
CA PHE A 65 -23.77 -28.28 31.39
C PHE A 65 -22.80 -27.14 31.75
N SER A 66 -21.89 -26.72 30.87
CA SER A 66 -21.03 -25.57 31.16
C SER A 66 -21.84 -24.28 31.16
N SER A 67 -21.53 -23.36 32.09
CA SER A 67 -22.07 -21.99 32.09
C SER A 67 -21.11 -20.99 31.43
N ASN A 68 -19.86 -21.38 31.15
CA ASN A 68 -18.85 -20.51 30.58
C ASN A 68 -18.91 -20.52 29.03
N GLN A 69 -19.12 -19.36 28.42
CA GLN A 69 -19.20 -19.21 26.96
C GLN A 69 -17.89 -19.60 26.26
N GLN A 70 -16.73 -19.33 26.88
CA GLN A 70 -15.43 -19.71 26.31
C GLN A 70 -15.23 -21.23 26.30
N THR A 71 -15.70 -21.93 27.34
CA THR A 71 -15.65 -23.39 27.38
C THR A 71 -16.55 -24.00 26.31
N LYS A 72 -17.75 -23.43 26.11
CA LYS A 72 -18.62 -23.83 24.99
C LYS A 72 -17.97 -23.57 23.64
N TYR A 73 -17.32 -22.42 23.48
CA TYR A 73 -16.58 -22.10 22.26
C TYR A 73 -15.45 -23.12 22.00
N TYR A 74 -14.70 -23.48 23.03
CA TYR A 74 -13.66 -24.51 22.98
C TYR A 74 -14.24 -25.89 22.59
N ALA A 75 -15.38 -26.29 23.14
CA ALA A 75 -16.07 -27.52 22.73
C ALA A 75 -16.46 -27.50 21.24
N LEU A 76 -16.92 -26.36 20.72
CA LEU A 76 -17.19 -26.21 19.28
C LEU A 76 -15.92 -26.31 18.44
N GLN A 77 -14.76 -25.88 18.94
CA GLN A 77 -13.49 -26.10 18.23
C GLN A 77 -13.13 -27.59 18.12
N ILE A 78 -13.36 -28.37 19.17
CA ILE A 78 -13.18 -29.84 19.13
C ILE A 78 -14.11 -30.44 18.06
N LEU A 79 -15.38 -30.04 18.07
CA LEU A 79 -16.36 -30.53 17.11
C LEU A 79 -15.99 -30.16 15.67
N GLU A 80 -15.52 -28.93 15.45
CA GLU A 80 -15.05 -28.46 14.13
C GLU A 80 -13.94 -29.35 13.59
N GLN A 81 -12.95 -29.68 14.42
CA GLN A 81 -11.83 -30.52 14.03
C GLN A 81 -12.31 -31.91 13.60
N VAL A 82 -13.28 -32.49 14.31
CA VAL A 82 -13.87 -33.79 13.96
C VAL A 82 -14.65 -33.72 12.65
N ILE A 83 -15.46 -32.67 12.44
CA ILE A 83 -16.19 -32.46 11.17
C ILE A 83 -15.20 -32.26 10.00
N LYS A 84 -14.09 -31.57 10.24
CA LYS A 84 -13.09 -31.31 9.20
C LYS A 84 -12.30 -32.57 8.83
N THR A 85 -11.94 -33.41 9.80
CA THR A 85 -10.95 -34.49 9.60
C THR A 85 -11.53 -35.89 9.58
N ARG A 86 -12.53 -36.19 10.42
CA ARG A 86 -13.01 -37.56 10.69
C ARG A 86 -14.47 -37.83 10.33
N TRP A 87 -15.19 -36.81 9.84
CA TRP A 87 -16.61 -36.90 9.52
C TRP A 87 -17.01 -38.09 8.64
N LYS A 88 -16.21 -38.42 7.61
CA LYS A 88 -16.50 -39.54 6.70
C LYS A 88 -16.39 -40.93 7.35
N VAL A 89 -15.66 -41.03 8.46
CA VAL A 89 -15.41 -42.29 9.17
C VAL A 89 -16.42 -42.51 10.30
N LEU A 90 -17.10 -41.45 10.74
CA LEU A 90 -18.11 -41.55 11.79
C LEU A 90 -19.33 -42.38 11.32
N PRO A 91 -19.89 -43.21 12.20
CA PRO A 91 -21.18 -43.86 11.98
C PRO A 91 -22.28 -42.86 11.57
N ARG A 92 -23.14 -43.26 10.63
CA ARG A 92 -24.17 -42.37 10.07
C ARG A 92 -25.17 -41.86 11.11
N ASN A 93 -25.53 -42.69 12.08
CA ASN A 93 -26.37 -42.29 13.21
C ASN A 93 -25.73 -41.18 14.06
N GLN A 94 -24.41 -41.20 14.25
CA GLN A 94 -23.70 -40.15 14.98
C GLN A 94 -23.65 -38.84 14.16
N CYS A 95 -23.43 -38.93 12.85
CA CYS A 95 -23.48 -37.77 11.96
C CYS A 95 -24.86 -37.09 12.03
N GLU A 96 -25.94 -37.87 11.94
CA GLU A 96 -27.32 -37.36 12.06
C GLU A 96 -27.61 -36.80 13.46
N GLY A 97 -27.08 -37.41 14.51
CA GLY A 97 -27.18 -36.90 15.89
C GLY A 97 -26.52 -35.53 16.05
N ILE A 98 -25.27 -35.38 15.59
CA ILE A 98 -24.53 -34.11 15.62
C ILE A 98 -25.28 -33.05 14.81
N LYS A 99 -25.76 -33.41 13.62
CA LYS A 99 -26.53 -32.52 12.74
C LYS A 99 -27.76 -31.95 13.44
N LYS A 100 -28.61 -32.83 13.99
CA LYS A 100 -29.84 -32.44 14.69
C LYS A 100 -29.54 -31.61 15.95
N TYR A 101 -28.50 -31.98 16.69
CA TYR A 101 -28.10 -31.27 17.90
C TYR A 101 -27.66 -29.83 17.59
N ILE A 102 -26.78 -29.64 16.60
CA ILE A 102 -26.30 -28.30 16.21
C ILE A 102 -27.45 -27.43 15.69
N VAL A 103 -28.33 -27.96 14.84
CA VAL A 103 -29.51 -27.22 14.36
C VAL A 103 -30.43 -26.84 15.53
N SER A 104 -30.73 -27.77 16.44
CA SER A 104 -31.57 -27.49 17.61
C SER A 104 -30.94 -26.43 18.51
N LEU A 105 -29.62 -26.43 18.66
CA LEU A 105 -28.91 -25.47 19.48
C LEU A 105 -28.89 -24.08 18.85
N ILE A 106 -28.71 -23.99 17.53
CA ILE A 106 -28.84 -22.74 16.76
C ILE A 106 -30.26 -22.17 16.91
N ILE A 107 -31.30 -23.00 16.71
CA ILE A 107 -32.69 -22.54 16.87
C ILE A 107 -32.90 -22.02 18.28
N LYS A 108 -32.53 -22.79 19.33
CA LYS A 108 -32.68 -22.38 20.73
C LYS A 108 -31.97 -21.05 21.04
N THR A 109 -30.80 -20.82 20.47
CA THR A 109 -29.98 -19.63 20.75
C THR A 109 -30.30 -18.41 19.88
N SER A 110 -31.08 -18.57 18.81
CA SER A 110 -31.47 -17.50 17.89
C SER A 110 -32.97 -17.20 17.83
N SER A 111 -33.79 -17.93 18.59
CA SER A 111 -35.26 -17.81 18.54
C SER A 111 -35.80 -16.48 19.08
N ASP A 112 -35.06 -15.79 19.94
CA ASP A 112 -35.43 -14.49 20.49
C ASP A 112 -34.27 -13.47 20.40
N PRO A 113 -34.56 -12.16 20.27
CA PRO A 113 -33.54 -11.13 20.08
C PRO A 113 -32.53 -10.98 21.23
N GLU A 114 -32.96 -11.18 22.48
CA GLU A 114 -32.09 -11.00 23.65
C GLU A 114 -31.03 -12.10 23.72
N THR A 115 -31.46 -13.36 23.56
CA THR A 115 -30.55 -14.51 23.53
C THR A 115 -29.60 -14.44 22.34
N LEU A 116 -30.08 -13.99 21.18
CA LEU A 116 -29.27 -13.82 19.97
C LEU A 116 -28.12 -12.83 20.19
N GLU A 117 -28.41 -11.65 20.75
CA GLU A 117 -27.37 -10.65 20.99
C GLU A 117 -26.43 -11.05 22.13
N ALA A 118 -26.97 -11.58 23.23
CA ALA A 118 -26.15 -12.05 24.37
C ALA A 118 -25.17 -13.18 23.98
N ASN A 119 -25.55 -14.03 23.02
CA ASN A 119 -24.76 -15.18 22.60
C ASN A 119 -24.09 -15.02 21.23
N LYS A 120 -24.05 -13.80 20.67
CA LYS A 120 -23.62 -13.54 19.29
C LYS A 120 -22.31 -14.22 18.88
N THR A 121 -21.26 -14.12 19.69
CA THR A 121 -19.95 -14.76 19.41
C THR A 121 -20.05 -16.28 19.35
N TYR A 122 -20.79 -16.87 20.29
CA TYR A 122 -21.03 -18.31 20.36
C TYR A 122 -21.91 -18.79 19.20
N LEU A 123 -22.97 -18.05 18.87
CA LEU A 123 -23.87 -18.33 17.76
C LEU A 123 -23.15 -18.24 16.40
N ASN A 124 -22.29 -17.23 16.21
CA ASN A 124 -21.44 -17.14 15.01
C ASN A 124 -20.54 -18.37 14.86
N LYS A 125 -20.01 -18.91 15.97
CA LYS A 125 -19.24 -20.15 15.93
C LYS A 125 -20.12 -21.34 15.58
N LEU A 126 -21.32 -21.48 16.17
CA LEU A 126 -22.28 -22.53 15.81
C LEU A 126 -22.65 -22.50 14.31
N ASN A 127 -22.90 -21.31 13.76
CA ASN A 127 -23.17 -21.14 12.34
C ASN A 127 -22.01 -21.64 11.48
N MET A 128 -20.77 -21.31 11.87
CA MET A 128 -19.58 -21.84 11.19
C MET A 128 -19.49 -23.37 11.29
N ILE A 129 -19.78 -23.97 12.45
CA ILE A 129 -19.84 -25.43 12.60
C ILE A 129 -20.89 -26.04 11.66
N LEU A 130 -22.09 -25.46 11.59
CA LEU A 130 -23.13 -25.90 10.66
C LEU A 130 -22.65 -25.82 9.21
N VAL A 131 -21.98 -24.74 8.80
CA VAL A 131 -21.40 -24.62 7.46
C VAL A 131 -20.34 -25.69 7.19
N GLN A 132 -19.50 -26.03 8.18
CA GLN A 132 -18.58 -27.16 8.04
C GLN A 132 -19.31 -28.49 7.86
N VAL A 133 -20.45 -28.72 8.53
CA VAL A 133 -21.30 -29.91 8.30
C VAL A 133 -21.89 -29.88 6.89
N LEU A 134 -22.41 -28.73 6.43
CA LEU A 134 -22.97 -28.58 5.09
C LEU A 134 -21.94 -28.89 4.00
N LYS A 135 -20.70 -28.40 4.14
CA LYS A 135 -19.60 -28.77 3.23
C LYS A 135 -19.35 -30.27 3.16
N ARG A 136 -19.79 -31.07 4.14
CA ARG A 136 -19.63 -32.54 4.14
C ARG A 136 -20.87 -33.27 3.64
N GLU A 137 -22.07 -32.83 4.02
CA GLU A 137 -23.33 -33.55 3.80
C GLU A 137 -24.20 -32.98 2.67
N TRP A 138 -24.20 -31.67 2.45
CA TRP A 138 -24.99 -31.04 1.39
C TRP A 138 -24.24 -31.12 0.05
N PRO A 139 -24.91 -31.39 -1.08
CA PRO A 139 -26.36 -31.63 -1.20
C PRO A 139 -26.79 -33.08 -0.96
N LYS A 140 -25.93 -34.07 -1.22
CA LYS A 140 -26.30 -35.48 -1.37
C LYS A 140 -27.05 -36.10 -0.17
N ASN A 141 -26.71 -35.75 1.06
CA ASN A 141 -27.30 -36.33 2.26
C ASN A 141 -28.17 -35.31 3.03
N TRP A 142 -28.40 -34.13 2.44
CA TRP A 142 -29.21 -33.07 3.05
C TRP A 142 -29.89 -32.20 1.98
N GLU A 143 -30.62 -32.83 1.07
CA GLU A 143 -31.24 -32.18 -0.09
C GLU A 143 -32.26 -31.09 0.31
N SER A 144 -32.96 -31.26 1.44
CA SER A 144 -33.97 -30.30 1.90
C SER A 144 -33.41 -29.04 2.57
N PHE A 145 -32.09 -28.91 2.74
CA PHE A 145 -31.52 -27.84 3.56
C PHE A 145 -31.93 -26.42 3.13
N ILE A 146 -31.80 -26.08 1.84
CA ILE A 146 -32.19 -24.74 1.35
C ILE A 146 -33.70 -24.50 1.44
N PRO A 147 -34.58 -25.44 1.01
CA PRO A 147 -36.01 -25.31 1.25
C PRO A 147 -36.38 -25.11 2.74
N ASP A 148 -35.76 -25.89 3.64
CA ASP A 148 -36.04 -25.87 5.07
C ASP A 148 -35.61 -24.56 5.72
N ILE A 149 -34.38 -24.08 5.42
CA ILE A 149 -33.87 -22.83 5.99
C ILE A 149 -34.66 -21.61 5.48
N VAL A 150 -35.06 -21.60 4.20
CA VAL A 150 -35.90 -20.54 3.62
C VAL A 150 -37.30 -20.57 4.23
N GLY A 151 -37.88 -21.76 4.42
CA GLY A 151 -39.18 -21.92 5.08
C GLY A 151 -39.15 -21.43 6.53
N ALA A 152 -38.15 -21.85 7.30
CA ALA A 152 -37.97 -21.45 8.69
C ALA A 152 -37.78 -19.92 8.84
N SER A 153 -37.03 -19.29 7.94
CA SER A 153 -36.83 -17.83 7.91
C SER A 153 -38.12 -17.02 7.79
N LYS A 154 -39.19 -17.59 7.22
CA LYS A 154 -40.49 -16.89 7.12
C LYS A 154 -41.33 -16.96 8.41
N THR A 155 -40.92 -17.78 9.39
CA THR A 155 -41.68 -18.01 10.62
C THR A 155 -41.25 -17.11 11.79
N ASN A 156 -39.99 -16.70 11.82
CA ASN A 156 -39.41 -15.93 12.91
C ASN A 156 -38.29 -15.02 12.37
N GLU A 157 -38.36 -13.71 12.63
CA GLU A 157 -37.38 -12.73 12.13
C GLU A 157 -35.98 -12.90 12.74
N SER A 158 -35.85 -13.23 14.03
CA SER A 158 -34.56 -13.48 14.68
C SER A 158 -33.88 -14.72 14.07
N LEU A 159 -34.67 -15.76 13.80
CA LEU A 159 -34.17 -16.94 13.09
C LEU A 159 -33.79 -16.62 11.64
N CYS A 160 -34.59 -15.79 10.95
CA CYS A 160 -34.27 -15.29 9.61
C CYS A 160 -32.93 -14.54 9.60
N GLN A 161 -32.69 -13.68 10.60
CA GLN A 161 -31.46 -12.91 10.73
C GLN A 161 -30.25 -13.85 10.84
N ASN A 162 -30.36 -14.87 11.69
CA ASN A 162 -29.30 -15.85 11.83
C ASN A 162 -29.10 -16.71 10.55
N ASN A 163 -30.19 -17.07 9.89
CA ASN A 163 -30.14 -17.82 8.63
C ASN A 163 -29.46 -17.03 7.51
N MET A 164 -29.64 -15.71 7.44
CA MET A 164 -28.87 -14.85 6.53
C MET A 164 -27.36 -14.95 6.81
N ILE A 165 -26.95 -14.93 8.09
CA ILE A 165 -25.54 -15.12 8.47
C ILE A 165 -25.03 -16.50 8.04
N ILE A 166 -25.81 -17.57 8.22
CA ILE A 166 -25.44 -18.92 7.77
C ILE A 166 -25.25 -18.97 6.25
N LEU A 167 -26.18 -18.38 5.49
CA LEU A 167 -26.12 -18.31 4.04
C LEU A 167 -24.92 -17.50 3.54
N LYS A 168 -24.58 -16.40 4.23
CA LYS A 168 -23.36 -15.61 3.97
C LYS A 168 -22.10 -16.44 4.17
N LEU A 169 -21.97 -17.11 5.32
CA LEU A 169 -20.82 -17.95 5.63
C LEU A 169 -20.70 -19.12 4.65
N LEU A 170 -21.82 -19.71 4.23
CA LEU A 170 -21.84 -20.75 3.21
C LEU A 170 -21.33 -20.21 1.86
N SER A 171 -21.77 -19.01 1.46
CA SER A 171 -21.27 -18.34 0.25
C SER A 171 -19.75 -18.13 0.31
N GLU A 172 -19.24 -17.55 1.40
CA GLU A 172 -17.81 -17.27 1.59
C GLU A 172 -16.98 -18.57 1.53
N GLU A 173 -17.41 -19.63 2.22
CA GLU A 173 -16.68 -20.91 2.25
C GLU A 173 -16.69 -21.65 0.91
N LEU A 174 -17.70 -21.42 0.06
CA LEU A 174 -17.82 -22.07 -1.24
C LEU A 174 -17.18 -21.25 -2.36
N PHE A 175 -17.37 -19.95 -2.40
CA PHE A 175 -16.94 -19.09 -3.51
C PHE A 175 -15.61 -18.40 -3.26
N ASP A 176 -15.38 -17.89 -2.05
CA ASP A 176 -14.20 -17.08 -1.73
C ASP A 176 -13.04 -17.96 -1.20
N PHE A 177 -13.33 -18.94 -0.33
CA PHE A 177 -12.32 -19.72 0.39
C PHE A 177 -12.26 -21.23 0.04
N SER A 178 -12.87 -21.65 -1.08
CA SER A 178 -12.86 -23.07 -1.46
C SER A 178 -11.48 -23.59 -1.90
N SER A 179 -10.65 -22.71 -2.48
CA SER A 179 -9.28 -23.03 -2.91
C SER A 179 -8.41 -23.44 -1.72
N GLY A 180 -7.80 -24.62 -1.77
CA GLY A 180 -6.93 -25.15 -0.70
C GLY A 180 -7.65 -25.88 0.43
N GLN A 181 -8.97 -25.76 0.57
CA GLN A 181 -9.74 -26.45 1.63
C GLN A 181 -10.54 -27.67 1.16
N ILE A 182 -11.04 -27.63 -0.08
CA ILE A 182 -11.80 -28.72 -0.69
C ILE A 182 -11.24 -29.04 -2.09
N THR A 183 -11.40 -30.29 -2.53
CA THR A 183 -10.97 -30.71 -3.87
C THR A 183 -11.72 -29.94 -4.94
N GLN A 184 -11.09 -29.62 -6.08
CA GLN A 184 -11.70 -28.87 -7.18
C GLN A 184 -13.05 -29.45 -7.65
N THR A 185 -13.15 -30.77 -7.83
CA THR A 185 -14.41 -31.45 -8.23
C THR A 185 -15.53 -31.20 -7.22
N LYS A 186 -15.20 -31.25 -5.93
CA LYS A 186 -16.17 -31.00 -4.86
C LYS A 186 -16.58 -29.53 -4.80
N ALA A 187 -15.62 -28.61 -4.95
CA ALA A 187 -15.90 -27.18 -5.01
C ALA A 187 -16.86 -26.86 -6.15
N LYS A 188 -16.59 -27.38 -7.35
CA LYS A 188 -17.47 -27.22 -8.51
C LYS A 188 -18.88 -27.75 -8.22
N HIS A 189 -19.00 -28.97 -7.71
CA HIS A 189 -20.31 -29.55 -7.40
C HIS A 189 -21.12 -28.72 -6.39
N LEU A 190 -20.49 -28.21 -5.33
CA LEU A 190 -21.15 -27.38 -4.33
C LEU A 190 -21.57 -26.02 -4.90
N LYS A 191 -20.72 -25.39 -5.73
CA LYS A 191 -21.03 -24.14 -6.44
C LYS A 191 -22.22 -24.32 -7.39
N ASP A 192 -22.16 -25.32 -8.26
CA ASP A 192 -23.21 -25.62 -9.23
C ASP A 192 -24.57 -25.87 -8.53
N THR A 193 -24.55 -26.58 -7.39
CA THR A 193 -25.76 -26.83 -6.61
C THR A 193 -26.29 -25.55 -5.96
N MET A 194 -25.40 -24.71 -5.39
CA MET A 194 -25.82 -23.45 -4.78
C MET A 194 -26.46 -22.53 -5.81
N CYS A 195 -25.90 -22.48 -7.03
CA CYS A 195 -26.48 -21.73 -8.15
C CYS A 195 -27.86 -22.27 -8.53
N SER A 196 -28.06 -23.59 -8.56
CA SER A 196 -29.34 -24.20 -8.93
C SER A 196 -30.47 -23.91 -7.93
N GLU A 197 -30.13 -23.77 -6.64
CA GLU A 197 -31.09 -23.50 -5.56
C GLU A 197 -31.17 -22.00 -5.20
N PHE A 198 -30.33 -21.15 -5.81
CA PHE A 198 -30.18 -19.74 -5.42
C PHE A 198 -31.48 -18.93 -5.57
N SER A 199 -32.34 -19.29 -6.52
CA SER A 199 -33.63 -18.60 -6.72
C SER A 199 -34.43 -18.50 -5.41
N ALA A 200 -34.54 -19.59 -4.63
CA ALA A 200 -35.28 -19.58 -3.37
C ALA A 200 -34.66 -18.63 -2.33
N ILE A 201 -33.33 -18.58 -2.28
CA ILE A 201 -32.56 -17.69 -1.40
C ILE A 201 -32.77 -16.23 -1.80
N PHE A 202 -32.69 -15.92 -3.09
CA PHE A 202 -32.87 -14.57 -3.59
C PHE A 202 -34.29 -14.03 -3.35
N HIS A 203 -35.32 -14.85 -3.53
CA HIS A 203 -36.70 -14.47 -3.18
C HIS A 203 -36.86 -14.16 -1.69
N LEU A 204 -36.15 -14.90 -0.81
CA LEU A 204 -36.12 -14.58 0.61
C LEU A 204 -35.45 -13.22 0.86
N CYS A 205 -34.30 -12.96 0.23
CA CYS A 205 -33.62 -11.66 0.34
C CYS A 205 -34.54 -10.52 -0.12
N GLN A 206 -35.18 -10.64 -1.29
CA GLN A 206 -36.13 -9.64 -1.77
C GLN A 206 -37.29 -9.43 -0.80
N PHE A 207 -37.90 -10.51 -0.30
CA PHE A 207 -38.99 -10.43 0.66
C PHE A 207 -38.58 -9.64 1.91
N VAL A 208 -37.40 -9.92 2.47
CA VAL A 208 -36.88 -9.22 3.65
C VAL A 208 -36.58 -7.76 3.34
N LEU A 209 -35.88 -7.48 2.24
CA LEU A 209 -35.49 -6.12 1.83
C LEU A 209 -36.72 -5.26 1.48
N GLU A 210 -37.81 -5.84 1.00
CA GLU A 210 -39.04 -5.10 0.69
C GLU A 210 -39.95 -4.94 1.91
N SER A 211 -40.09 -5.97 2.75
CA SER A 211 -41.18 -6.06 3.73
C SER A 211 -40.76 -5.87 5.19
N SER A 212 -39.52 -6.25 5.57
CA SER A 212 -39.12 -6.20 6.98
C SER A 212 -38.79 -4.78 7.43
N GLN A 213 -39.14 -4.47 8.68
CA GLN A 213 -38.78 -3.23 9.37
C GLN A 213 -37.70 -3.45 10.43
N ASN A 214 -37.20 -4.68 10.58
CA ASN A 214 -36.22 -5.07 11.58
C ASN A 214 -34.79 -4.70 11.11
N PRO A 215 -34.14 -3.68 11.69
CA PRO A 215 -32.90 -3.16 11.12
C PRO A 215 -31.72 -4.15 11.17
N PRO A 216 -31.49 -4.90 12.28
CA PRO A 216 -30.48 -5.98 12.31
C PRO A 216 -30.67 -7.04 11.22
N LEU A 217 -31.91 -7.47 10.97
CA LEU A 217 -32.23 -8.43 9.91
C LEU A 217 -31.96 -7.87 8.51
N VAL A 218 -32.38 -6.62 8.24
CA VAL A 218 -32.11 -5.94 6.98
C VAL A 218 -30.60 -5.81 6.75
N ASN A 219 -29.85 -5.38 7.79
CA ASN A 219 -28.39 -5.27 7.70
C ASN A 219 -27.74 -6.62 7.40
N ALA A 220 -28.13 -7.68 8.12
CA ALA A 220 -27.62 -9.03 7.87
C ALA A 220 -27.93 -9.50 6.43
N THR A 221 -29.10 -9.13 5.90
CA THR A 221 -29.50 -9.46 4.53
C THR A 221 -28.66 -8.70 3.49
N LEU A 222 -28.36 -7.41 3.71
CA LEU A 222 -27.49 -6.62 2.85
C LEU A 222 -26.04 -7.14 2.86
N GLU A 223 -25.50 -7.47 4.04
CA GLU A 223 -24.17 -8.09 4.18
C GLU A 223 -24.09 -9.46 3.49
N THR A 224 -25.19 -10.21 3.50
CA THR A 224 -25.30 -11.49 2.81
C THR A 224 -25.37 -11.30 1.30
N LEU A 225 -26.18 -10.35 0.84
CA LEU A 225 -26.29 -9.97 -0.56
C LEU A 225 -24.92 -9.55 -1.13
N LEU A 226 -24.13 -8.78 -0.37
CA LEU A 226 -22.79 -8.36 -0.77
C LEU A 226 -21.91 -9.56 -1.19
N ARG A 227 -21.99 -10.68 -0.46
CA ARG A 227 -21.25 -11.91 -0.80
C ARG A 227 -21.82 -12.68 -1.97
N PHE A 228 -23.11 -12.52 -2.24
CA PHE A 228 -23.77 -13.13 -3.39
C PHE A 228 -23.41 -12.42 -4.70
N LEU A 229 -23.26 -11.09 -4.69
CA LEU A 229 -22.95 -10.30 -5.89
C LEU A 229 -21.68 -10.78 -6.62
N ASN A 230 -20.73 -11.39 -5.91
CA ASN A 230 -19.50 -11.93 -6.47
C ASN A 230 -19.68 -13.09 -7.48
N TRP A 231 -20.81 -13.80 -7.46
CA TRP A 231 -20.94 -15.05 -8.23
C TRP A 231 -22.34 -15.34 -8.79
N ILE A 232 -23.38 -14.60 -8.37
CA ILE A 232 -24.74 -14.89 -8.83
C ILE A 232 -24.95 -14.53 -10.30
N PRO A 233 -25.88 -15.21 -10.99
CA PRO A 233 -26.27 -14.83 -12.35
C PRO A 233 -26.75 -13.38 -12.43
N LEU A 234 -26.28 -12.67 -13.46
CA LEU A 234 -26.50 -11.23 -13.63
C LEU A 234 -27.98 -10.83 -13.75
N GLY A 235 -28.85 -11.73 -14.21
CA GLY A 235 -30.30 -11.49 -14.26
C GLY A 235 -30.90 -11.14 -12.89
N TYR A 236 -30.39 -11.70 -11.79
CA TYR A 236 -30.84 -11.33 -10.44
C TYR A 236 -30.52 -9.87 -10.09
N ILE A 237 -29.45 -9.32 -10.67
CA ILE A 237 -28.98 -7.96 -10.42
C ILE A 237 -29.70 -6.96 -11.33
N PHE A 238 -29.64 -7.20 -12.65
CA PHE A 238 -30.04 -6.22 -13.66
C PHE A 238 -31.47 -6.40 -14.20
N GLU A 239 -32.09 -7.57 -14.00
CA GLU A 239 -33.46 -7.86 -14.47
C GLU A 239 -34.48 -7.87 -13.31
N THR A 240 -34.10 -7.29 -12.17
CA THR A 240 -34.96 -7.16 -10.98
C THR A 240 -34.95 -5.73 -10.45
N LYS A 241 -35.74 -5.45 -9.40
CA LYS A 241 -35.77 -4.14 -8.74
C LYS A 241 -34.59 -3.89 -7.79
N LEU A 242 -33.60 -4.80 -7.74
CA LEU A 242 -32.55 -4.79 -6.73
C LEU A 242 -31.80 -3.45 -6.67
N ILE A 243 -31.33 -2.94 -7.81
CA ILE A 243 -30.58 -1.68 -7.89
C ILE A 243 -31.41 -0.51 -7.32
N ASN A 244 -32.66 -0.37 -7.77
CA ASN A 244 -33.56 0.67 -7.28
C ASN A 244 -33.81 0.55 -5.77
N THR A 245 -34.01 -0.68 -5.27
CA THR A 245 -34.22 -0.92 -3.83
C THR A 245 -32.98 -0.53 -3.02
N LEU A 246 -31.77 -0.88 -3.48
CA LEU A 246 -30.52 -0.48 -2.82
C LEU A 246 -30.40 1.06 -2.75
N ILE A 247 -30.56 1.74 -3.89
CA ILE A 247 -30.37 3.19 -3.98
C ILE A 247 -31.43 3.96 -3.20
N PHE A 248 -32.72 3.69 -3.41
CA PHE A 248 -33.77 4.55 -2.86
C PHE A 248 -34.21 4.16 -1.44
N LYS A 249 -34.07 2.89 -1.04
CA LYS A 249 -34.52 2.44 0.28
C LYS A 249 -33.41 2.45 1.33
N PHE A 250 -32.16 2.19 0.94
CA PHE A 250 -31.09 1.89 1.90
C PHE A 250 -29.91 2.85 1.85
N LEU A 251 -29.55 3.40 0.68
CA LEU A 251 -28.37 4.25 0.55
C LEU A 251 -28.45 5.52 1.43
N THR A 252 -29.61 6.16 1.50
CA THR A 252 -29.84 7.39 2.29
C THR A 252 -29.99 7.14 3.79
N VAL A 253 -30.09 5.88 4.21
CA VAL A 253 -30.30 5.53 5.62
C VAL A 253 -28.93 5.29 6.28
N PRO A 254 -28.50 6.09 7.28
CA PRO A 254 -27.12 6.08 7.79
C PRO A 254 -26.59 4.72 8.24
N MET A 255 -27.44 3.88 8.84
CA MET A 255 -27.05 2.54 9.31
C MET A 255 -26.81 1.53 8.17
N PHE A 256 -27.39 1.76 6.98
CA PHE A 256 -27.28 0.86 5.82
C PHE A 256 -26.40 1.42 4.70
N ARG A 257 -26.09 2.74 4.72
CA ARG A 257 -25.36 3.43 3.64
C ARG A 257 -24.08 2.73 3.22
N ASN A 258 -23.28 2.27 4.18
CA ASN A 258 -21.96 1.68 3.93
C ASN A 258 -22.05 0.33 3.21
N VAL A 259 -22.86 -0.61 3.73
CA VAL A 259 -23.03 -1.93 3.09
C VAL A 259 -23.75 -1.80 1.74
N THR A 260 -24.70 -0.86 1.64
CA THR A 260 -25.40 -0.58 0.38
C THR A 260 -24.44 -0.06 -0.68
N LEU A 261 -23.59 0.91 -0.34
CA LEU A 261 -22.62 1.46 -1.27
C LEU A 261 -21.59 0.40 -1.71
N LYS A 262 -21.15 -0.48 -0.80
CA LYS A 262 -20.32 -1.64 -1.17
C LYS A 262 -21.02 -2.55 -2.17
N CYS A 263 -22.31 -2.84 -1.98
CA CYS A 263 -23.10 -3.61 -2.96
C CYS A 263 -23.14 -2.90 -4.33
N LEU A 264 -23.37 -1.58 -4.35
CA LEU A 264 -23.37 -0.80 -5.59
C LEU A 264 -21.98 -0.80 -6.25
N THR A 265 -20.89 -0.82 -5.49
CA THR A 265 -19.51 -0.96 -6.00
C THR A 265 -19.30 -2.32 -6.66
N GLU A 266 -19.71 -3.43 -6.03
CA GLU A 266 -19.60 -4.76 -6.65
C GLU A 266 -20.42 -4.84 -7.95
N ILE A 267 -21.61 -4.24 -7.97
CA ILE A 267 -22.43 -4.17 -9.19
C ILE A 267 -21.72 -3.31 -10.26
N ALA A 268 -21.15 -2.17 -9.88
CA ALA A 268 -20.41 -1.28 -10.80
C ALA A 268 -19.10 -1.87 -11.34
N GLY A 269 -18.57 -2.94 -10.73
CA GLY A 269 -17.39 -3.65 -11.21
C GLY A 269 -17.69 -4.71 -12.28
N VAL A 270 -18.97 -4.95 -12.61
CA VAL A 270 -19.36 -5.98 -13.59
C VAL A 270 -19.14 -5.49 -15.02
N THR A 271 -18.24 -6.15 -15.75
CA THR A 271 -17.87 -5.77 -17.13
C THR A 271 -18.68 -6.55 -18.18
N VAL A 272 -19.89 -6.08 -18.47
CA VAL A 272 -20.75 -6.65 -19.55
C VAL A 272 -21.46 -5.55 -20.35
N SER A 273 -21.57 -5.72 -21.66
CA SER A 273 -22.18 -4.72 -22.56
C SER A 273 -23.71 -4.82 -22.67
N ASN A 274 -24.31 -5.93 -22.22
CA ASN A 274 -25.74 -6.18 -22.43
C ASN A 274 -26.64 -5.36 -21.49
N TYR A 275 -26.06 -4.67 -20.52
CA TYR A 275 -26.78 -3.94 -19.46
C TYR A 275 -26.33 -2.47 -19.36
N ASP A 276 -25.78 -1.88 -20.43
CA ASP A 276 -25.29 -0.49 -20.44
C ASP A 276 -26.32 0.52 -19.88
N ASP A 277 -27.60 0.41 -20.29
CA ASP A 277 -28.67 1.25 -19.77
C ASP A 277 -28.86 1.12 -18.26
N MET A 278 -28.63 -0.07 -17.69
CA MET A 278 -28.73 -0.30 -16.25
C MET A 278 -27.55 0.29 -15.50
N PHE A 279 -26.34 0.26 -16.07
CA PHE A 279 -25.18 0.95 -15.49
C PHE A 279 -25.34 2.47 -15.50
N VAL A 280 -25.88 3.03 -16.58
CA VAL A 280 -26.20 4.46 -16.65
C VAL A 280 -27.24 4.83 -15.59
N ASN A 281 -28.30 4.03 -15.43
CA ASN A 281 -29.31 4.25 -14.39
C ASN A 281 -28.72 4.13 -12.97
N LEU A 282 -27.90 3.11 -12.71
CA LEU A 282 -27.19 2.90 -11.46
C LEU A 282 -26.39 4.16 -11.08
N PHE A 283 -25.60 4.67 -12.01
CA PHE A 283 -24.76 5.84 -11.76
C PHE A 283 -25.58 7.09 -11.49
N ASN A 284 -26.55 7.40 -12.35
CA ASN A 284 -27.37 8.61 -12.24
C ASN A 284 -28.17 8.67 -10.95
N GLN A 285 -28.82 7.56 -10.60
CA GLN A 285 -29.64 7.50 -9.40
C GLN A 285 -28.77 7.52 -8.14
N THR A 286 -27.63 6.82 -8.14
CA THR A 286 -26.68 6.87 -7.01
C THR A 286 -26.15 8.28 -6.80
N MET A 287 -25.74 8.96 -7.88
CA MET A 287 -25.26 10.34 -7.84
C MET A 287 -26.35 11.32 -7.37
N SER A 288 -27.59 11.15 -7.82
CA SER A 288 -28.72 11.95 -7.33
C SER A 288 -28.95 11.81 -5.83
N GLN A 289 -28.88 10.59 -5.28
CA GLN A 289 -28.97 10.40 -3.82
C GLN A 289 -27.73 10.92 -3.09
N LEU A 290 -26.55 10.79 -3.68
CA LEU A 290 -25.29 11.28 -3.12
C LEU A 290 -25.30 12.79 -2.94
N GLU A 291 -25.78 13.54 -3.93
CA GLU A 291 -25.85 15.01 -3.87
C GLU A 291 -26.78 15.52 -2.75
N ILE A 292 -27.78 14.73 -2.37
CA ILE A 292 -28.66 15.00 -1.23
C ILE A 292 -27.92 14.72 0.08
N MET A 293 -27.22 13.59 0.19
CA MET A 293 -26.54 13.15 1.41
C MET A 293 -25.27 13.96 1.71
N LEU A 294 -24.52 14.32 0.67
CA LEU A 294 -23.21 14.96 0.77
C LEU A 294 -23.13 16.06 -0.29
N PRO A 295 -23.63 17.27 -0.01
CA PRO A 295 -23.62 18.35 -0.99
C PRO A 295 -22.20 18.72 -1.47
N LEU A 296 -22.03 19.07 -2.75
CA LEU A 296 -20.72 19.35 -3.37
C LEU A 296 -19.94 20.53 -2.75
N GLN A 297 -20.60 21.40 -1.98
CA GLN A 297 -19.97 22.48 -1.22
C GLN A 297 -19.35 22.01 0.11
N THR A 298 -19.55 20.75 0.49
CA THR A 298 -19.02 20.20 1.74
C THR A 298 -17.49 20.09 1.65
N ASP A 299 -16.80 20.60 2.65
CA ASP A 299 -15.37 20.35 2.84
C ASP A 299 -15.18 18.90 3.33
N ILE A 300 -15.01 17.98 2.38
CA ILE A 300 -14.83 16.55 2.66
C ILE A 300 -13.56 16.30 3.48
N LYS A 301 -12.50 17.07 3.26
CA LYS A 301 -11.24 16.95 4.02
C LYS A 301 -11.49 17.20 5.51
N SER A 302 -12.14 18.32 5.84
CA SER A 302 -12.47 18.66 7.23
C SER A 302 -13.52 17.71 7.82
N ALA A 303 -14.54 17.35 7.03
CA ALA A 303 -15.58 16.41 7.47
C ALA A 303 -15.01 15.02 7.79
N TYR A 304 -14.03 14.53 7.03
CA TYR A 304 -13.34 13.28 7.30
C TYR A 304 -12.50 13.35 8.58
N ALA A 305 -11.74 14.44 8.76
CA ALA A 305 -10.87 14.63 9.93
C ALA A 305 -11.66 14.71 11.25
N CYS A 306 -12.88 15.26 11.23
CA CYS A 306 -13.75 15.33 12.40
C CYS A 306 -14.82 14.21 12.47
N GLY A 307 -14.88 13.34 11.46
CA GLY A 307 -15.89 12.30 11.33
C GLY A 307 -15.62 11.09 12.23
N GLN A 308 -16.66 10.30 12.50
CA GLN A 308 -16.53 9.01 13.18
C GLN A 308 -16.20 7.90 12.16
N ASP A 309 -15.88 6.70 12.67
CA ASP A 309 -15.56 5.53 11.85
C ASP A 309 -16.57 5.28 10.72
N GLN A 310 -17.87 5.49 10.95
CA GLN A 310 -18.88 5.27 9.92
C GLN A 310 -18.86 6.31 8.79
N GLU A 311 -18.59 7.59 9.09
CA GLU A 311 -18.41 8.62 8.06
C GLU A 311 -17.11 8.42 7.28
N GLN A 312 -16.02 8.09 7.98
CA GLN A 312 -14.73 7.83 7.33
C GLN A 312 -14.82 6.64 6.38
N ASN A 313 -15.43 5.54 6.83
CA ASN A 313 -15.73 4.39 5.99
C ASN A 313 -16.63 4.76 4.80
N PHE A 314 -17.60 5.67 4.98
CA PHE A 314 -18.47 6.09 3.88
C PHE A 314 -17.69 6.84 2.80
N ILE A 315 -16.79 7.76 3.17
CA ILE A 315 -15.94 8.47 2.21
C ILE A 315 -15.01 7.50 1.46
N GLN A 316 -14.43 6.52 2.17
CA GLN A 316 -13.63 5.47 1.52
C GLN A 316 -14.45 4.63 0.54
N ASN A 317 -15.64 4.17 0.95
CA ASN A 317 -16.54 3.39 0.09
C ASN A 317 -17.02 4.20 -1.12
N LEU A 318 -17.21 5.51 -0.95
CA LEU A 318 -17.54 6.43 -2.05
C LEU A 318 -16.39 6.57 -3.04
N ALA A 319 -15.15 6.70 -2.56
CA ALA A 319 -13.97 6.69 -3.42
C ALA A 319 -13.90 5.39 -4.24
N LEU A 320 -14.11 4.25 -3.60
CA LEU A 320 -14.13 2.93 -4.25
C LEU A 320 -15.24 2.83 -5.31
N PHE A 321 -16.47 3.25 -4.99
CA PHE A 321 -17.59 3.24 -5.93
C PHE A 321 -17.30 4.09 -7.17
N LEU A 322 -16.91 5.36 -6.97
CA LEU A 322 -16.67 6.29 -8.06
C LEU A 322 -15.48 5.85 -8.93
N CYS A 323 -14.38 5.41 -8.33
CA CYS A 323 -13.24 4.91 -9.08
C CYS A 323 -13.59 3.64 -9.86
N THR A 324 -14.30 2.69 -9.25
CA THR A 324 -14.70 1.45 -9.91
C THR A 324 -15.61 1.74 -11.11
N PHE A 325 -16.69 2.51 -10.89
CA PHE A 325 -17.63 2.83 -11.96
C PHE A 325 -16.95 3.60 -13.10
N LEU A 326 -16.14 4.63 -12.79
CA LEU A 326 -15.52 5.46 -13.83
C LEU A 326 -14.40 4.72 -14.59
N LYS A 327 -13.71 3.74 -13.98
CA LYS A 327 -12.73 2.91 -14.68
C LYS A 327 -13.41 1.93 -15.65
N GLU A 328 -14.46 1.25 -15.22
CA GLU A 328 -15.10 0.21 -16.04
C GLU A 328 -16.14 0.77 -17.03
N HIS A 329 -16.83 1.84 -16.65
CA HIS A 329 -17.98 2.38 -17.37
C HIS A 329 -17.88 3.89 -17.66
N GLY A 330 -16.69 4.50 -17.53
CA GLY A 330 -16.48 5.93 -17.78
C GLY A 330 -16.97 6.39 -19.16
N ASN A 331 -16.75 5.56 -20.18
CA ASN A 331 -17.21 5.83 -21.55
C ASN A 331 -18.74 6.01 -21.65
N LEU A 332 -19.53 5.30 -20.82
CA LEU A 332 -20.99 5.47 -20.79
C LEU A 332 -21.38 6.82 -20.16
N ALA A 333 -20.62 7.28 -19.16
CA ALA A 333 -20.82 8.56 -18.49
C ALA A 333 -20.37 9.78 -19.32
N GLU A 334 -19.53 9.58 -20.34
CA GLU A 334 -19.09 10.62 -21.28
C GLU A 334 -20.16 11.00 -22.32
N THR A 335 -21.21 10.20 -22.46
CA THR A 335 -22.31 10.44 -23.41
C THR A 335 -23.05 11.73 -23.07
N ALA A 336 -23.53 12.48 -24.09
CA ALA A 336 -24.10 13.83 -23.95
C ALA A 336 -25.22 13.98 -22.89
N GLY A 337 -25.98 12.92 -22.59
CA GLY A 337 -27.01 12.92 -21.55
C GLY A 337 -26.50 12.86 -20.10
N GLN A 338 -25.23 12.50 -19.89
CA GLN A 338 -24.67 12.18 -18.56
C GLN A 338 -23.50 13.08 -18.14
N VAL A 339 -23.09 14.02 -18.99
CA VAL A 339 -21.90 14.87 -18.78
C VAL A 339 -21.96 15.66 -17.47
N GLU A 340 -23.14 16.14 -17.05
CA GLU A 340 -23.26 16.88 -15.78
C GLU A 340 -23.03 15.97 -14.56
N VAL A 341 -23.60 14.76 -14.60
CA VAL A 341 -23.44 13.75 -13.54
C VAL A 341 -21.99 13.30 -13.46
N LEU A 342 -21.34 13.09 -14.61
CA LEU A 342 -19.90 12.82 -14.69
C LEU A 342 -19.09 13.96 -14.07
N ARG A 343 -19.39 15.22 -14.39
CA ARG A 343 -18.69 16.37 -13.82
C ARG A 343 -18.80 16.39 -12.29
N ASN A 344 -19.99 16.14 -11.75
CA ASN A 344 -20.21 16.10 -10.30
C ASN A 344 -19.45 14.93 -9.65
N ALA A 345 -19.46 13.74 -10.25
CA ALA A 345 -18.67 12.60 -9.79
C ALA A 345 -17.16 12.89 -9.74
N LEU A 346 -16.62 13.51 -10.80
CA LEU A 346 -15.22 13.93 -10.83
C LEU A 346 -14.91 14.99 -9.77
N ARG A 347 -15.84 15.92 -9.50
CA ARG A 347 -15.71 16.92 -8.43
C ARG A 347 -15.66 16.25 -7.06
N TYR A 348 -16.50 15.24 -6.79
CA TYR A 348 -16.38 14.45 -5.56
C TYR A 348 -15.00 13.80 -5.45
N LEU A 349 -14.51 13.16 -6.52
CA LEU A 349 -13.18 12.55 -6.49
C LEU A 349 -12.07 13.57 -6.21
N VAL A 350 -12.17 14.79 -6.74
CA VAL A 350 -11.22 15.87 -6.42
C VAL A 350 -11.28 16.22 -4.93
N LEU A 351 -12.48 16.42 -4.36
CA LEU A 351 -12.65 16.73 -2.94
C LEU A 351 -12.17 15.59 -2.03
N ILE A 352 -12.44 14.34 -2.39
CA ILE A 352 -11.96 13.15 -1.67
C ILE A 352 -10.43 13.04 -1.77
N SER A 353 -9.83 13.42 -2.90
CA SER A 353 -8.37 13.42 -3.09
C SER A 353 -7.64 14.43 -2.20
N GLU A 354 -8.33 15.37 -1.56
CA GLU A 354 -7.78 16.31 -0.58
C GLU A 354 -7.75 15.74 0.85
N VAL A 355 -8.43 14.62 1.12
CA VAL A 355 -8.48 13.97 2.43
C VAL A 355 -7.08 13.48 2.84
N GLU A 356 -6.66 13.80 4.06
CA GLU A 356 -5.36 13.43 4.62
C GLU A 356 -5.32 11.97 5.11
N GLU A 357 -5.71 11.03 4.24
CA GLU A 357 -5.62 9.57 4.45
C GLU A 357 -4.92 8.94 3.24
N VAL A 358 -3.87 8.16 3.47
CA VAL A 358 -2.99 7.62 2.43
C VAL A 358 -3.70 6.57 1.59
N GLU A 359 -4.48 5.68 2.22
CA GLU A 359 -5.17 4.61 1.51
C GLU A 359 -6.30 5.14 0.61
N ILE A 360 -7.04 6.16 1.08
CA ILE A 360 -8.05 6.86 0.26
C ILE A 360 -7.37 7.57 -0.92
N PHE A 361 -6.23 8.24 -0.67
CA PHE A 361 -5.50 8.91 -1.72
C PHE A 361 -4.98 7.92 -2.78
N LYS A 362 -4.50 6.74 -2.39
CA LYS A 362 -4.09 5.67 -3.33
C LYS A 362 -5.24 5.22 -4.23
N ILE A 363 -6.45 5.03 -3.67
CA ILE A 363 -7.65 4.68 -4.44
C ILE A 363 -7.93 5.74 -5.51
N CYS A 364 -7.96 7.02 -5.13
CA CYS A 364 -8.19 8.12 -6.08
C CYS A 364 -7.05 8.24 -7.11
N LEU A 365 -5.80 8.09 -6.68
CA LEU A 365 -4.63 8.19 -7.54
C LEU A 365 -4.62 7.11 -8.62
N GLU A 366 -5.09 5.90 -8.33
CA GLU A 366 -5.23 4.82 -9.31
C GLU A 366 -6.16 5.24 -10.46
N TYR A 367 -7.31 5.85 -10.13
CA TYR A 367 -8.20 6.41 -11.14
C TYR A 367 -7.54 7.57 -11.90
N TRP A 368 -6.93 8.53 -11.21
CA TRP A 368 -6.30 9.68 -11.86
C TRP A 368 -5.16 9.29 -12.80
N ASN A 369 -4.38 8.27 -12.43
CA ASN A 369 -3.34 7.71 -13.29
C ASN A 369 -3.94 7.08 -14.54
N THR A 370 -4.98 6.26 -14.37
CA THR A 370 -5.71 5.61 -15.48
C THR A 370 -6.25 6.66 -16.46
N LEU A 371 -7.00 7.65 -15.95
CA LEU A 371 -7.56 8.74 -16.76
C LEU A 371 -6.47 9.55 -17.47
N ALA A 372 -5.41 9.95 -16.77
CA ALA A 372 -4.33 10.74 -17.35
C ALA A 372 -3.58 9.96 -18.46
N SER A 373 -3.33 8.66 -18.23
CA SER A 373 -2.74 7.76 -19.22
C SER A 373 -3.63 7.60 -20.46
N GLU A 374 -4.95 7.39 -20.28
CA GLU A 374 -5.89 7.28 -21.41
C GLU A 374 -5.95 8.54 -22.26
N LEU A 375 -6.13 9.70 -21.62
CA LEU A 375 -6.16 10.99 -22.32
C LEU A 375 -4.85 11.27 -23.05
N TYR A 376 -3.71 10.88 -22.47
CA TYR A 376 -2.41 10.99 -23.12
C TYR A 376 -2.27 10.05 -24.33
N ARG A 377 -2.76 8.80 -24.24
CA ARG A 377 -2.73 7.84 -25.36
C ARG A 377 -3.59 8.29 -26.53
N GLU A 378 -4.69 8.99 -26.28
CA GLU A 378 -5.55 9.55 -27.33
C GLU A 378 -4.89 10.71 -28.06
N VAL A 379 -4.49 11.76 -27.32
CA VAL A 379 -3.84 12.95 -27.89
C VAL A 379 -2.74 13.44 -26.95
N PRO A 380 -1.46 13.08 -27.21
CA PRO A 380 -0.36 13.36 -26.28
C PRO A 380 0.16 14.80 -26.33
N PHE A 381 -0.28 15.64 -27.28
CA PHE A 381 0.33 16.95 -27.55
C PHE A 381 -0.54 18.13 -27.11
N SER A 382 0.11 19.15 -26.54
CA SER A 382 -0.45 20.49 -26.31
C SER A 382 -0.44 21.28 -27.63
N GLY A 383 -1.53 21.29 -28.39
CA GLY A 383 -1.59 22.04 -29.65
C GLY A 383 -2.96 21.98 -30.35
N THR A 384 -3.32 23.04 -31.07
CA THR A 384 -4.60 23.23 -31.77
C THR A 384 -4.87 22.12 -32.79
N SER A 385 -5.56 21.07 -32.36
CA SER A 385 -6.22 20.14 -33.28
C SER A 385 -7.53 20.77 -33.79
N PRO A 386 -7.94 20.52 -35.05
CA PRO A 386 -9.05 21.21 -35.68
C PRO A 386 -10.35 21.00 -34.89
N ILE A 387 -11.09 22.09 -34.72
CA ILE A 387 -12.34 22.32 -33.98
C ILE A 387 -13.50 21.36 -34.34
N PHE A 388 -13.29 20.35 -35.19
CA PHE A 388 -14.37 19.56 -35.78
C PHE A 388 -14.85 18.35 -34.95
N PHE A 389 -14.12 17.93 -33.92
CA PHE A 389 -14.64 16.99 -32.91
C PHE A 389 -14.07 17.41 -31.54
N GLY A 390 -14.94 17.71 -30.57
CA GLY A 390 -14.50 18.00 -29.20
C GLY A 390 -13.69 16.83 -28.67
N THR A 391 -12.41 17.05 -28.36
CA THR A 391 -11.56 16.01 -27.78
C THR A 391 -12.15 15.59 -26.43
N ARG A 392 -12.23 14.29 -26.12
CA ARG A 392 -12.63 13.73 -24.81
C ARG A 392 -12.02 14.52 -23.64
N ARG A 393 -10.76 14.92 -23.79
CA ARG A 393 -10.01 15.82 -22.90
C ARG A 393 -10.74 17.11 -22.47
N ALA A 394 -11.52 17.74 -23.35
CA ALA A 394 -12.25 18.97 -23.06
C ALA A 394 -13.29 18.78 -21.95
N LEU A 395 -13.85 17.57 -21.82
CA LEU A 395 -14.78 17.20 -20.74
C LEU A 395 -14.11 17.24 -19.36
N TYR A 396 -12.79 16.99 -19.31
CA TYR A 396 -12.03 16.85 -18.06
C TYR A 396 -11.20 18.09 -17.71
N GLN A 397 -11.12 19.10 -18.59
CA GLN A 397 -10.15 20.19 -18.46
C GLN A 397 -10.19 20.92 -17.10
N GLU A 398 -11.39 21.20 -16.58
CA GLU A 398 -11.56 21.85 -15.27
C GLU A 398 -10.98 21.01 -14.12
N VAL A 399 -11.22 19.70 -14.16
CA VAL A 399 -10.77 18.74 -13.15
C VAL A 399 -9.27 18.49 -13.24
N LEU A 400 -8.71 18.38 -14.45
CA LEU A 400 -7.28 18.13 -14.65
C LEU A 400 -6.41 19.24 -14.01
N ASN A 401 -6.86 20.50 -14.04
CA ASN A 401 -6.19 21.58 -13.33
C ASN A 401 -6.12 21.34 -11.81
N LYS A 402 -7.25 20.93 -11.21
CA LYS A 402 -7.33 20.62 -9.78
C LYS A 402 -6.49 19.40 -9.41
N VAL A 403 -6.52 18.36 -10.24
CA VAL A 403 -5.69 17.16 -10.04
C VAL A 403 -4.21 17.51 -10.11
N ARG A 404 -3.75 18.35 -11.06
CA ARG A 404 -2.36 18.86 -11.07
C ARG A 404 -2.02 19.57 -9.76
N TYR A 405 -2.90 20.46 -9.29
CA TYR A 405 -2.70 21.16 -8.03
C TYR A 405 -2.55 20.19 -6.85
N ILE A 406 -3.39 19.15 -6.76
CA ILE A 406 -3.32 18.12 -5.71
C ILE A 406 -2.03 17.32 -5.81
N MET A 407 -1.66 16.82 -7.00
CA MET A 407 -0.42 16.06 -7.22
C MET A 407 0.81 16.87 -6.82
N ILE A 408 0.84 18.17 -7.15
CA ILE A 408 1.94 19.07 -6.76
C ILE A 408 1.93 19.36 -5.26
N SER A 409 0.75 19.48 -4.64
CA SER A 409 0.61 19.84 -3.22
C SER A 409 0.80 18.66 -2.27
N ARG A 410 0.73 17.43 -2.77
CA ARG A 410 0.79 16.19 -1.97
C ARG A 410 1.85 15.20 -2.44
N MET A 411 2.75 15.61 -3.34
CA MET A 411 3.80 14.73 -3.87
C MET A 411 4.48 13.97 -2.74
N ALA A 412 4.51 12.65 -2.84
CA ALA A 412 5.17 11.80 -1.87
C ALA A 412 6.69 11.98 -1.94
N LYS A 413 7.38 11.62 -0.85
CA LYS A 413 8.83 11.77 -0.76
C LYS A 413 9.53 10.81 -1.74
N PRO A 414 10.45 11.30 -2.59
CA PRO A 414 11.31 10.47 -3.43
C PRO A 414 12.41 9.78 -2.61
N GLU A 415 12.95 8.66 -3.09
CA GLU A 415 13.92 7.85 -2.32
C GLU A 415 15.26 8.55 -2.08
N GLU A 416 15.50 9.67 -2.78
CA GLU A 416 16.81 10.34 -2.83
C GLU A 416 16.91 11.53 -1.89
N VAL A 417 15.82 11.86 -1.20
CA VAL A 417 15.76 12.91 -0.19
C VAL A 417 15.97 12.27 1.16
N LEU A 418 17.18 12.43 1.70
CA LEU A 418 17.62 11.80 2.95
C LEU A 418 17.39 12.69 4.19
N VAL A 419 17.22 14.00 3.98
CA VAL A 419 17.02 14.98 5.05
C VAL A 419 15.52 15.13 5.29
N VAL A 420 15.05 14.76 6.47
CA VAL A 420 13.62 14.74 6.83
C VAL A 420 13.39 15.42 8.17
N GLU A 421 12.20 15.99 8.32
CA GLU A 421 11.70 16.49 9.60
C GLU A 421 11.13 15.32 10.42
N THR A 422 11.58 15.18 11.67
CA THR A 422 11.02 14.22 12.63
C THR A 422 9.75 14.75 13.29
N ASP A 423 9.00 13.89 13.97
CA ASP A 423 7.83 14.29 14.78
C ASP A 423 8.17 15.33 15.86
N ASN A 424 9.44 15.41 16.26
CA ASN A 424 9.95 16.39 17.23
C ASN A 424 10.30 17.75 16.59
N GLY A 425 10.12 17.90 15.27
CA GLY A 425 10.50 19.10 14.51
C GLY A 425 12.00 19.24 14.25
N GLU A 426 12.79 18.19 14.50
CA GLU A 426 14.23 18.17 14.23
C GLU A 426 14.49 17.68 12.80
N VAL A 427 15.43 18.32 12.11
CA VAL A 427 15.87 17.93 10.78
C VAL A 427 16.99 16.90 10.91
N VAL A 428 16.73 15.67 10.48
CA VAL A 428 17.66 14.53 10.63
C VAL A 428 17.82 13.75 9.34
N ARG A 429 18.83 12.87 9.31
CA ARG A 429 19.01 11.89 8.25
C ARG A 429 18.10 10.67 8.45
N GLU A 430 17.40 10.28 7.39
CA GLU A 430 16.68 9.01 7.34
C GLU A 430 17.58 7.84 6.91
N PHE A 431 17.46 6.71 7.63
CA PHE A 431 18.25 5.49 7.37
C PHE A 431 17.44 4.34 6.75
N MET A 432 16.11 4.37 6.86
CA MET A 432 15.23 3.30 6.38
C MET A 432 14.53 3.72 5.09
N LYS A 433 14.44 2.79 4.13
CA LYS A 433 13.68 3.00 2.90
C LYS A 433 12.22 2.58 3.12
N ASP A 434 11.30 3.53 3.04
CA ASP A 434 9.87 3.24 3.02
C ASP A 434 9.43 2.84 1.60
N THR A 435 9.29 1.54 1.37
CA THR A 435 8.92 1.00 0.06
C THR A 435 7.51 1.39 -0.40
N ASP A 436 6.59 1.58 0.53
CA ASP A 436 5.20 1.96 0.20
C ASP A 436 5.14 3.42 -0.26
N SER A 437 5.81 4.32 0.47
CA SER A 437 5.99 5.72 0.05
C SER A 437 6.71 5.85 -1.29
N ILE A 438 7.69 5.00 -1.58
CA ILE A 438 8.39 4.99 -2.88
C ILE A 438 7.44 4.59 -4.03
N ASN A 439 6.58 3.60 -3.82
CA ASN A 439 5.59 3.21 -4.84
C ASN A 439 4.54 4.30 -5.04
N LEU A 440 4.09 4.94 -3.96
CA LEU A 440 3.21 6.10 -4.05
C LEU A 440 3.85 7.24 -4.87
N TYR A 441 5.11 7.59 -4.58
CA TYR A 441 5.85 8.58 -5.37
C TYR A 441 5.92 8.22 -6.85
N LYS A 442 6.20 6.96 -7.20
CA LYS A 442 6.26 6.52 -8.60
C LYS A 442 4.92 6.72 -9.31
N ASN A 443 3.81 6.33 -8.69
CA ASN A 443 2.47 6.49 -9.26
C ASN A 443 2.09 7.98 -9.40
N MET A 444 2.37 8.80 -8.38
CA MET A 444 2.14 10.25 -8.44
C MET A 444 2.97 10.92 -9.53
N ARG A 445 4.25 10.53 -9.65
CA ARG A 445 5.16 11.01 -10.69
C ARG A 445 4.63 10.67 -12.08
N GLU A 446 4.24 9.43 -12.31
CA GLU A 446 3.69 9.00 -13.60
C GLU A 446 2.43 9.80 -13.97
N THR A 447 1.48 9.93 -13.04
CA THR A 447 0.26 10.72 -13.23
C THR A 447 0.60 12.18 -13.55
N LEU A 448 1.50 12.82 -12.78
CA LEU A 448 1.86 14.21 -13.00
C LEU A 448 2.62 14.42 -14.32
N VAL A 449 3.45 13.45 -14.74
CA VAL A 449 4.11 13.46 -16.06
C VAL A 449 3.08 13.42 -17.19
N TYR A 450 2.07 12.55 -17.12
CA TYR A 450 0.99 12.56 -18.11
C TYR A 450 0.24 13.89 -18.12
N LEU A 451 -0.14 14.42 -16.95
CA LEU A 451 -0.81 15.71 -16.84
C LEU A 451 0.03 16.88 -17.39
N THR A 452 1.35 16.81 -17.27
CA THR A 452 2.28 17.81 -17.79
C THR A 452 2.36 17.74 -19.32
N HIS A 453 2.41 16.55 -19.92
CA HIS A 453 2.35 16.43 -21.38
C HIS A 453 1.02 16.95 -21.95
N LEU A 454 -0.08 16.72 -21.23
CA LEU A 454 -1.37 17.28 -21.62
C LEU A 454 -1.29 18.81 -21.62
N ASP A 455 -0.87 19.43 -20.52
CA ASP A 455 -0.77 20.90 -20.38
C ASP A 455 0.42 21.32 -19.51
N TYR A 456 1.55 21.55 -20.17
CA TYR A 456 2.78 21.92 -19.46
C TYR A 456 2.71 23.36 -18.95
N ALA A 457 2.01 24.25 -19.65
CA ALA A 457 1.85 25.65 -19.28
C ALA A 457 1.05 25.78 -17.97
N ASP A 458 -0.02 25.00 -17.81
CA ASP A 458 -0.77 24.95 -16.55
C ASP A 458 0.08 24.39 -15.40
N THR A 459 0.87 23.35 -15.67
CA THR A 459 1.80 22.77 -14.69
C THR A 459 2.87 23.78 -14.25
N GLU A 460 3.54 24.44 -15.21
CA GLU A 460 4.55 25.49 -14.99
C GLU A 460 3.94 26.64 -14.16
N ARG A 461 2.72 27.07 -14.50
CA ARG A 461 2.00 28.12 -13.78
C ARG A 461 1.73 27.76 -12.33
N ILE A 462 1.20 26.55 -12.06
CA ILE A 462 0.91 26.10 -10.68
C ILE A 462 2.20 26.04 -9.85
N MET A 463 3.27 25.42 -10.38
CA MET A 463 4.55 25.31 -9.68
C MET A 463 5.17 26.69 -9.42
N THR A 464 5.10 27.61 -10.38
CA THR A 464 5.65 28.96 -10.25
C THR A 464 4.89 29.78 -9.19
N VAL A 465 3.56 29.72 -9.19
CA VAL A 465 2.73 30.40 -8.17
C VAL A 465 3.06 29.87 -6.78
N LYS A 466 3.15 28.54 -6.62
CA LYS A 466 3.50 27.93 -5.33
C LYS A 466 4.91 28.30 -4.87
N LEU A 467 5.89 28.35 -5.78
CA LEU A 467 7.24 28.77 -5.46
C LEU A 467 7.26 30.22 -4.99
N GLN A 468 6.51 31.11 -5.64
CA GLN A 468 6.40 32.50 -5.20
C GLN A 468 5.75 32.62 -3.82
N ASN A 469 4.75 31.80 -3.50
CA ASN A 469 4.16 31.74 -2.17
C ASN A 469 5.15 31.24 -1.09
N GLN A 470 6.20 30.49 -1.47
CA GLN A 470 7.31 30.17 -0.57
C GLN A 470 8.25 31.36 -0.37
N VAL A 471 8.60 32.08 -1.45
CA VAL A 471 9.53 33.22 -1.45
C VAL A 471 8.96 34.42 -0.68
N ASN A 472 7.70 34.77 -0.92
CA ASN A 472 7.02 35.87 -0.24
C ASN A 472 6.63 35.52 1.22
N GLY A 473 6.69 34.23 1.59
CA GLY A 473 6.43 33.74 2.94
C GLY A 473 4.97 33.39 3.25
N SER A 474 4.02 33.53 2.31
CA SER A 474 2.60 33.28 2.57
C SER A 474 2.27 31.80 2.82
N GLU A 475 3.00 30.89 2.17
CA GLU A 475 2.86 29.43 2.32
C GLU A 475 4.15 28.76 2.83
N TRP A 476 5.12 29.54 3.35
CA TRP A 476 6.42 29.01 3.77
C TRP A 476 6.29 27.93 4.85
N SER A 477 6.70 26.72 4.51
CA SER A 477 6.95 25.63 5.46
C SER A 477 7.90 24.61 4.83
N TRP A 478 8.63 23.84 5.66
CA TRP A 478 9.52 22.79 5.16
C TRP A 478 8.74 21.75 4.34
N LYS A 479 7.60 21.30 4.86
CA LYS A 479 6.67 20.38 4.17
C LYS A 479 6.24 20.90 2.79
N ASN A 480 5.83 22.16 2.69
CA ASN A 480 5.33 22.72 1.43
C ASN A 480 6.46 22.89 0.40
N LEU A 481 7.63 23.39 0.81
CA LEU A 481 8.79 23.53 -0.07
C LEU A 481 9.26 22.16 -0.57
N ASN A 482 9.37 21.19 0.34
CA ASN A 482 9.78 19.82 0.02
C ASN A 482 8.86 19.22 -1.05
N THR A 483 7.56 19.21 -0.77
CA THR A 483 6.54 18.65 -1.65
C THR A 483 6.56 19.32 -3.03
N LEU A 484 6.70 20.65 -3.09
CA LEU A 484 6.85 21.40 -4.33
C LEU A 484 8.11 20.98 -5.11
N CYS A 485 9.26 20.91 -4.47
CA CYS A 485 10.51 20.55 -5.12
C CYS A 485 10.54 19.08 -5.57
N TRP A 486 9.91 18.19 -4.82
CA TRP A 486 9.69 16.79 -5.21
C TRP A 486 8.85 16.71 -6.49
N ALA A 487 7.77 17.50 -6.57
CA ALA A 487 6.94 17.60 -7.76
C ALA A 487 7.70 18.18 -8.96
N ILE A 488 8.47 19.26 -8.76
CA ILE A 488 9.34 19.85 -9.78
C ILE A 488 10.33 18.82 -10.32
N GLY A 489 11.01 18.06 -9.45
CA GLY A 489 11.93 17.01 -9.89
C GLY A 489 11.23 15.85 -10.61
N SER A 490 10.00 15.52 -10.21
CA SER A 490 9.26 14.37 -10.75
C SER A 490 8.92 14.49 -12.25
N ILE A 491 8.71 15.72 -12.74
CA ILE A 491 8.32 16.02 -14.14
C ILE A 491 9.51 16.16 -15.09
N SER A 492 10.73 15.81 -14.65
CA SER A 492 11.92 15.85 -15.50
C SER A 492 11.72 15.08 -16.81
N GLY A 493 11.98 15.74 -17.93
CA GLY A 493 11.79 15.20 -19.28
C GLY A 493 10.37 15.32 -19.86
N ALA A 494 9.39 15.84 -19.12
CA ALA A 494 8.02 16.04 -19.61
C ALA A 494 7.83 17.34 -20.43
N MET A 495 8.83 18.23 -20.44
CA MET A 495 8.84 19.48 -21.20
C MET A 495 9.82 19.40 -22.38
N HIS A 496 9.59 20.24 -23.39
CA HIS A 496 10.61 20.48 -24.43
C HIS A 496 11.85 21.16 -23.82
N GLU A 497 13.01 20.99 -24.46
CA GLU A 497 14.29 21.43 -23.89
C GLU A 497 14.36 22.95 -23.65
N GLU A 498 13.77 23.76 -24.52
CA GLU A 498 13.74 25.22 -24.36
C GLU A 498 12.82 25.67 -23.20
N ASP A 499 11.63 25.07 -23.08
CA ASP A 499 10.71 25.34 -21.98
C ASP A 499 11.27 24.85 -20.64
N GLU A 500 11.85 23.64 -20.62
CA GLU A 500 12.53 23.09 -19.44
C GLU A 500 13.67 24.00 -18.99
N LYS A 501 14.46 24.52 -19.92
CA LYS A 501 15.52 25.49 -19.62
C LYS A 501 14.96 26.76 -18.98
N ARG A 502 13.93 27.38 -19.57
CA ARG A 502 13.31 28.61 -19.02
C ARG A 502 12.78 28.36 -17.61
N PHE A 503 12.06 27.26 -17.45
CA PHE A 503 11.45 26.87 -16.18
C PHE A 503 12.50 26.65 -15.09
N LEU A 504 13.53 25.84 -15.35
CA LEU A 504 14.57 25.52 -14.37
C LEU A 504 15.40 26.72 -13.94
N VAL A 505 15.74 27.62 -14.88
CA VAL A 505 16.47 28.85 -14.54
C VAL A 505 15.68 29.68 -13.54
N THR A 506 14.36 29.79 -13.71
CA THR A 506 13.48 30.49 -12.77
C THR A 506 13.46 29.79 -11.41
N VAL A 507 13.18 28.48 -11.40
CA VAL A 507 13.10 27.69 -10.16
C VAL A 507 14.37 27.77 -9.33
N ILE A 508 15.53 27.53 -9.96
CA ILE A 508 16.81 27.51 -9.23
C ILE A 508 17.17 28.91 -8.71
N LYS A 509 16.93 29.95 -9.51
CA LYS A 509 17.19 31.33 -9.08
C LYS A 509 16.37 31.68 -7.84
N ASP A 510 15.09 31.32 -7.83
CA ASP A 510 14.19 31.59 -6.70
C ASP A 510 14.56 30.75 -5.46
N LEU A 511 14.94 29.47 -5.63
CA LEU A 511 15.41 28.63 -4.53
C LEU A 511 16.74 29.13 -3.93
N LEU A 512 17.68 29.59 -4.75
CA LEU A 512 18.92 30.21 -4.29
C LEU A 512 18.64 31.50 -3.52
N GLY A 513 17.77 32.37 -4.06
CA GLY A 513 17.33 33.58 -3.36
C GLY A 513 16.66 33.27 -2.03
N LEU A 514 15.82 32.23 -1.97
CA LEU A 514 15.20 31.75 -0.75
C LEU A 514 16.23 31.23 0.27
N CYS A 515 17.26 30.52 -0.20
CA CYS A 515 18.36 30.03 0.63
C CYS A 515 19.19 31.17 1.25
N GLU A 516 19.36 32.27 0.52
CA GLU A 516 20.01 33.49 1.01
C GLU A 516 19.13 34.25 2.02
N GLN A 517 17.83 34.36 1.73
CA GLN A 517 16.85 35.07 2.55
C GLN A 517 16.61 34.38 3.90
N LYS A 518 16.51 33.05 3.94
CA LYS A 518 16.20 32.29 5.16
C LYS A 518 17.44 32.11 6.04
N ARG A 519 17.25 32.34 7.34
CA ARG A 519 18.29 32.20 8.38
C ARG A 519 18.12 30.87 9.14
N GLY A 520 19.18 30.41 9.78
CA GLY A 520 19.19 29.15 10.54
C GLY A 520 19.69 27.97 9.72
N LYS A 521 20.41 27.05 10.38
CA LYS A 521 21.03 25.89 9.74
C LYS A 521 19.97 24.95 9.15
N ASP A 522 18.92 24.67 9.89
CA ASP A 522 17.85 23.74 9.47
C ASP A 522 17.13 24.23 8.21
N ASN A 523 16.77 25.52 8.17
CA ASN A 523 16.19 26.13 6.97
C ASN A 523 17.12 26.02 5.76
N LYS A 524 18.42 26.28 5.95
CA LYS A 524 19.40 26.18 4.85
C LYS A 524 19.62 24.74 4.41
N ALA A 525 19.63 23.78 5.34
CA ALA A 525 19.74 22.37 5.04
C ALA A 525 18.54 21.88 4.21
N ILE A 526 17.31 22.23 4.61
CA ILE A 526 16.10 21.91 3.86
C ILE A 526 16.12 22.54 2.46
N ILE A 527 16.46 23.82 2.32
CA ILE A 527 16.49 24.47 1.00
C ILE A 527 17.62 23.87 0.11
N ALA A 528 18.80 23.64 0.68
CA ALA A 528 19.91 23.00 -0.03
C ALA A 528 19.55 21.59 -0.49
N SER A 529 18.88 20.80 0.35
CA SER A 529 18.40 19.46 0.00
C SER A 529 17.48 19.50 -1.23
N ASN A 530 16.56 20.46 -1.27
CA ASN A 530 15.64 20.64 -2.38
C ASN A 530 16.34 21.10 -3.66
N ILE A 531 17.30 22.02 -3.57
CA ILE A 531 18.12 22.45 -4.71
C ILE A 531 18.90 21.25 -5.27
N MET A 532 19.57 20.48 -4.40
CA MET A 532 20.35 19.30 -4.79
C MET A 532 19.47 18.25 -5.47
N TYR A 533 18.30 17.95 -4.90
CA TYR A 533 17.33 17.04 -5.51
C TYR A 533 16.88 17.53 -6.89
N VAL A 534 16.39 18.77 -7.00
CA VAL A 534 15.91 19.33 -8.28
C VAL A 534 17.02 19.25 -9.32
N VAL A 535 18.20 19.78 -9.03
CA VAL A 535 19.32 19.78 -9.99
C VAL A 535 19.74 18.36 -10.38
N GLY A 536 19.74 17.42 -9.43
CA GLY A 536 20.04 16.01 -9.69
C GLY A 536 19.04 15.31 -10.63
N GLN A 537 17.79 15.77 -10.70
CA GLN A 537 16.77 15.20 -11.59
C GLN A 537 16.87 15.71 -13.04
N TYR A 538 17.59 16.79 -13.33
CA TYR A 538 17.64 17.42 -14.67
C TYR A 538 19.02 17.33 -15.35
N PRO A 539 19.53 16.12 -15.66
CA PRO A 539 20.82 15.97 -16.30
C PRO A 539 20.86 16.50 -17.74
N ARG A 540 19.72 16.58 -18.45
CA ARG A 540 19.65 17.18 -19.79
C ARG A 540 20.07 18.66 -19.75
N PHE A 541 19.45 19.43 -18.85
CA PHE A 541 19.79 20.83 -18.61
C PHE A 541 21.27 21.02 -18.22
N LEU A 542 21.78 20.18 -17.30
CA LEU A 542 23.17 20.25 -16.86
C LEU A 542 24.17 20.05 -18.01
N ARG A 543 23.90 19.11 -18.92
CA ARG A 543 24.77 18.88 -20.10
C ARG A 543 24.78 20.06 -21.06
N ALA A 544 23.66 20.76 -21.22
CA ALA A 544 23.57 21.93 -22.09
C ALA A 544 24.25 23.20 -21.51
N HIS A 545 24.53 23.23 -20.20
CA HIS A 545 24.96 24.43 -19.49
C HIS A 545 26.19 24.20 -18.60
N TRP A 546 27.37 24.11 -19.23
CA TRP A 546 28.64 23.84 -18.55
C TRP A 546 28.91 24.74 -17.33
N LYS A 547 28.83 26.06 -17.48
CA LYS A 547 29.11 26.99 -16.37
C LYS A 547 28.23 26.70 -15.16
N PHE A 548 26.96 26.39 -15.42
CA PHE A 548 26.00 26.03 -14.38
C PHE A 548 26.35 24.68 -13.75
N LEU A 549 26.67 23.65 -14.55
CA LEU A 549 27.13 22.35 -14.06
C LEU A 549 28.37 22.49 -13.16
N LYS A 550 29.37 23.29 -13.58
CA LYS A 550 30.57 23.55 -12.79
C LYS A 550 30.23 24.24 -11.45
N THR A 551 29.38 25.25 -11.47
CA THR A 551 28.91 25.93 -10.25
C THR A 551 28.19 24.98 -9.30
N VAL A 552 27.29 24.12 -9.81
CA VAL A 552 26.60 23.12 -9.01
C VAL A 552 27.58 22.16 -8.35
N VAL A 553 28.53 21.62 -9.11
CA VAL A 553 29.49 20.64 -8.58
C VAL A 553 30.39 21.27 -7.51
N ASN A 554 30.87 22.49 -7.73
CA ASN A 554 31.61 23.22 -6.69
C ASN A 554 30.76 23.44 -5.44
N LYS A 555 29.46 23.73 -5.60
CA LYS A 555 28.56 23.88 -4.45
C LYS A 555 28.33 22.55 -3.71
N LEU A 556 28.28 21.42 -4.43
CA LEU A 556 28.24 20.10 -3.80
C LEU A 556 29.51 19.84 -2.98
N PHE A 557 30.69 20.25 -3.47
CA PHE A 557 31.92 20.17 -2.68
C PHE A 557 31.86 21.05 -1.44
N GLU A 558 31.31 22.26 -1.52
CA GLU A 558 31.06 23.07 -0.32
C GLU A 558 30.12 22.36 0.67
N PHE A 559 29.06 21.71 0.20
CA PHE A 559 28.14 20.96 1.06
C PHE A 559 28.73 19.68 1.65
N MET A 560 29.81 19.14 1.08
CA MET A 560 30.58 18.04 1.69
C MET A 560 31.29 18.46 2.99
N HIS A 561 31.38 19.77 3.27
CA HIS A 561 31.91 20.33 4.53
C HIS A 561 30.82 20.78 5.51
N GLU A 562 29.53 20.66 5.15
CA GLU A 562 28.45 21.07 6.05
C GLU A 562 28.27 20.06 7.19
N THR A 563 28.17 20.55 8.42
CA THR A 563 28.10 19.68 9.61
C THR A 563 26.69 19.26 9.99
N HIS A 564 25.68 19.75 9.26
CA HIS A 564 24.29 19.38 9.47
C HIS A 564 24.00 17.97 8.93
N ASP A 565 23.32 17.16 9.74
CA ASP A 565 23.08 15.75 9.45
C ASP A 565 22.34 15.54 8.11
N GLY A 566 22.86 14.62 7.31
CA GLY A 566 22.29 14.24 6.00
C GLY A 566 22.65 15.16 4.83
N VAL A 567 23.16 16.38 5.06
CA VAL A 567 23.56 17.29 3.95
C VAL A 567 24.74 16.73 3.17
N GLN A 568 25.78 16.23 3.86
CA GLN A 568 26.95 15.61 3.23
C GLN A 568 26.57 14.36 2.42
N ASP A 569 25.68 13.51 2.95
CA ASP A 569 25.21 12.32 2.25
C ASP A 569 24.47 12.69 0.97
N MET A 570 23.57 13.67 1.06
CA MET A 570 22.81 14.14 -0.09
C MET A 570 23.71 14.84 -1.14
N ALA A 571 24.76 15.54 -0.70
CA ALA A 571 25.76 16.10 -1.60
C ALA A 571 26.52 14.99 -2.36
N CYS A 572 26.95 13.93 -1.67
CA CYS A 572 27.61 12.78 -2.28
C CYS A 572 26.68 12.02 -3.24
N ASP A 573 25.44 11.77 -2.84
CA ASP A 573 24.44 11.07 -3.66
C ASP A 573 24.02 11.88 -4.89
N THR A 574 23.94 13.20 -4.76
CA THR A 574 23.71 14.10 -5.90
C THR A 574 24.92 14.13 -6.82
N PHE A 575 26.13 14.18 -6.26
CA PHE A 575 27.37 14.21 -7.02
C PHE A 575 27.55 12.94 -7.87
N ILE A 576 27.32 11.74 -7.31
CA ILE A 576 27.42 10.48 -8.06
C ILE A 576 26.39 10.39 -9.18
N LYS A 577 25.15 10.89 -8.99
CA LYS A 577 24.15 10.94 -10.06
C LYS A 577 24.56 11.87 -11.20
N ILE A 578 25.06 13.06 -10.87
CA ILE A 578 25.57 14.01 -11.87
C ILE A 578 26.75 13.39 -12.61
N ALA A 579 27.70 12.77 -11.90
CA ALA A 579 28.83 12.08 -12.49
C ALA A 579 28.36 11.00 -13.49
N LEU A 580 27.41 10.14 -13.09
CA LEU A 580 26.85 9.10 -13.96
C LEU A 580 26.22 9.66 -15.25
N LYS A 581 25.44 10.74 -15.14
CA LYS A 581 24.66 11.28 -16.26
C LYS A 581 25.42 12.31 -17.12
N CYS A 582 26.48 12.90 -16.57
CA CYS A 582 27.25 13.98 -17.19
C CYS A 582 28.75 13.66 -17.39
N ARG A 583 29.23 12.45 -17.02
CA ARG A 583 30.66 12.01 -17.03
C ARG A 583 31.55 12.56 -18.14
N ARG A 584 31.07 12.58 -19.40
CA ARG A 584 31.84 13.06 -20.56
C ARG A 584 32.27 14.53 -20.41
N HIS A 585 31.45 15.37 -19.80
CA HIS A 585 31.73 16.80 -19.66
C HIS A 585 32.91 17.08 -18.72
N PHE A 586 33.22 16.15 -17.81
CA PHE A 586 34.31 16.29 -16.85
C PHE A 586 35.68 15.96 -17.45
N VAL A 587 35.73 15.09 -18.46
CA VAL A 587 36.99 14.61 -19.08
C VAL A 587 37.35 15.34 -20.38
N THR A 588 36.43 16.14 -20.92
CA THR A 588 36.70 17.00 -22.09
C THR A 588 36.92 18.44 -21.65
N THR A 589 37.88 19.14 -22.25
CA THR A 589 38.06 20.58 -22.04
C THR A 589 36.83 21.34 -22.53
N GLN A 590 36.22 22.12 -21.64
CA GLN A 590 34.98 22.85 -21.92
C GLN A 590 35.28 24.26 -22.42
N ILE A 591 34.29 24.89 -23.06
CA ILE A 591 34.45 26.23 -23.62
C ILE A 591 34.78 27.23 -22.51
N GLY A 592 35.94 27.89 -22.62
CA GLY A 592 36.42 28.86 -21.64
C GLY A 592 37.23 28.28 -20.48
N GLU A 593 37.55 26.98 -20.51
CA GLU A 593 38.39 26.31 -19.52
C GLU A 593 39.78 25.99 -20.10
N SER A 594 40.81 25.97 -19.25
CA SER A 594 42.19 25.64 -19.65
C SER A 594 42.47 24.14 -19.70
N CYS A 595 41.77 23.36 -18.87
CA CYS A 595 41.95 21.91 -18.74
C CYS A 595 40.61 21.22 -18.45
N PRO A 596 40.53 19.89 -18.62
CA PRO A 596 39.38 19.12 -18.16
C PRO A 596 39.17 19.26 -16.65
N PHE A 597 37.91 19.44 -16.23
CA PHE A 597 37.60 19.67 -14.82
C PHE A 597 37.93 18.48 -13.90
N ILE A 598 38.05 17.27 -14.46
CA ILE A 598 38.54 16.10 -13.72
C ILE A 598 39.93 16.34 -13.11
N GLU A 599 40.80 17.12 -13.76
CA GLU A 599 42.14 17.41 -13.23
C GLU A 599 42.10 18.30 -11.99
N ASP A 600 41.20 19.30 -11.99
CA ASP A 600 40.95 20.15 -10.83
C ASP A 600 40.43 19.31 -9.65
N ILE A 601 39.46 18.42 -9.92
CA ILE A 601 38.89 17.52 -8.92
C ILE A 601 39.98 16.62 -8.32
N LEU A 602 40.82 16.00 -9.15
CA LEU A 602 41.89 15.10 -8.70
C LEU A 602 42.96 15.82 -7.87
N THR A 603 43.26 17.08 -8.19
CA THR A 603 44.22 17.91 -7.43
C THR A 603 43.66 18.30 -6.07
N SER A 604 42.34 18.49 -5.96
CA SER A 604 41.66 18.93 -4.75
C SER A 604 40.99 17.80 -3.96
N VAL A 605 41.24 16.52 -4.26
CA VAL A 605 40.58 15.39 -3.56
C VAL A 605 40.76 15.49 -2.05
N SER A 606 41.99 15.72 -1.57
CA SER A 606 42.28 15.80 -0.14
C SER A 606 41.51 16.91 0.55
N THR A 607 41.30 18.04 -0.13
CA THR A 607 40.53 19.16 0.39
C THR A 607 39.03 18.91 0.34
N ILE A 608 38.52 18.22 -0.69
CA ILE A 608 37.08 17.98 -0.85
C ILE A 608 36.55 16.96 0.18
N ILE A 609 37.34 15.91 0.46
CA ILE A 609 36.86 14.77 1.25
C ILE A 609 37.21 14.85 2.75
N CYS A 610 37.89 15.91 3.22
CA CYS A 610 38.49 15.90 4.56
C CYS A 610 37.50 15.78 5.72
N ASP A 611 36.27 16.29 5.53
CA ASP A 611 35.21 16.26 6.55
C ASP A 611 34.18 15.14 6.30
N LEU A 612 34.38 14.33 5.26
CA LEU A 612 33.48 13.24 4.90
C LEU A 612 33.75 11.98 5.73
N GLN A 613 32.66 11.29 6.07
CA GLN A 613 32.73 9.95 6.67
C GLN A 613 33.19 8.92 5.63
N GLN A 614 33.74 7.79 6.10
CA GLN A 614 34.30 6.76 5.21
C GLN A 614 33.35 6.31 4.10
N GLN A 615 32.07 6.10 4.41
CA GLN A 615 31.07 5.71 3.41
C GLN A 615 30.84 6.78 2.34
N GLN A 616 30.86 8.06 2.72
CA GLN A 616 30.71 9.19 1.81
C GLN A 616 31.94 9.33 0.91
N VAL A 617 33.14 9.13 1.48
CA VAL A 617 34.40 9.03 0.71
C VAL A 617 34.30 7.92 -0.33
N HIS A 618 33.80 6.73 0.06
CA HIS A 618 33.60 5.60 -0.87
C HIS A 618 32.66 5.97 -2.03
N THR A 619 31.57 6.69 -1.76
CA THR A 619 30.64 7.20 -2.78
C THR A 619 31.31 8.25 -3.69
N PHE A 620 32.09 9.16 -3.13
CA PHE A 620 32.84 10.17 -3.88
C PHE A 620 33.83 9.51 -4.86
N TYR A 621 34.59 8.52 -4.40
CA TYR A 621 35.51 7.78 -5.27
C TYR A 621 34.75 7.03 -6.38
N GLU A 622 33.60 6.42 -6.09
CA GLU A 622 32.75 5.79 -7.13
C GLU A 622 32.34 6.82 -8.20
N ALA A 623 31.91 8.02 -7.78
CA ALA A 623 31.52 9.11 -8.68
C ALA A 623 32.65 9.55 -9.62
N VAL A 624 33.84 9.81 -9.07
CA VAL A 624 35.02 10.21 -9.85
C VAL A 624 35.44 9.08 -10.81
N GLY A 625 35.34 7.81 -10.38
CA GLY A 625 35.59 6.65 -11.24
C GLY A 625 34.70 6.63 -12.48
N TYR A 626 33.41 6.99 -12.37
CA TYR A 626 32.52 7.07 -13.54
C TYR A 626 32.95 8.18 -14.52
N MET A 627 33.53 9.28 -14.03
CA MET A 627 34.08 10.34 -14.89
C MET A 627 35.28 9.81 -15.66
N ILE A 628 36.27 9.24 -14.97
CA ILE A 628 37.49 8.69 -15.58
C ILE A 628 37.16 7.56 -16.58
N SER A 629 36.15 6.74 -16.31
CA SER A 629 35.67 5.70 -17.24
C SER A 629 35.19 6.26 -18.59
N ALA A 630 34.87 7.56 -18.68
CA ALA A 630 34.45 8.22 -19.90
C ALA A 630 35.61 8.77 -20.74
N GLN A 631 36.84 8.77 -20.22
CA GLN A 631 38.03 9.11 -21.01
C GLN A 631 38.29 8.01 -22.05
N VAL A 632 38.42 8.42 -23.32
CA VAL A 632 38.54 7.51 -24.46
C VAL A 632 40.01 7.17 -24.75
N ASP A 633 40.91 8.12 -24.49
CA ASP A 633 42.35 7.90 -24.66
C ASP A 633 42.91 7.06 -23.50
N THR A 634 43.42 5.87 -23.81
CA THR A 634 43.88 4.90 -22.81
C THR A 634 45.06 5.43 -21.99
N ALA A 635 46.03 6.10 -22.62
CA ALA A 635 47.20 6.64 -21.91
C ALA A 635 46.80 7.74 -20.91
N THR A 636 45.90 8.64 -21.32
CA THR A 636 45.34 9.67 -20.44
C THR A 636 44.49 9.04 -19.34
N GLN A 637 43.68 8.02 -19.65
CA GLN A 637 42.87 7.32 -18.67
C GLN A 637 43.74 6.63 -17.61
N GLU A 638 44.82 5.96 -17.99
CA GLU A 638 45.78 5.34 -17.07
C GLU A 638 46.44 6.38 -16.16
N SER A 639 46.87 7.53 -16.71
CA SER A 639 47.43 8.62 -15.91
C SER A 639 46.42 9.20 -14.91
N LEU A 640 45.15 9.32 -15.31
CA LEU A 640 44.08 9.76 -14.41
C LEU A 640 43.82 8.72 -13.31
N ILE A 641 43.84 7.42 -13.61
CA ILE A 641 43.68 6.35 -12.62
C ILE A 641 44.81 6.38 -11.59
N GLU A 642 46.06 6.62 -12.01
CA GLU A 642 47.20 6.74 -11.11
C GLU A 642 47.04 7.92 -10.13
N LYS A 643 46.67 9.10 -10.64
CA LYS A 643 46.38 10.28 -9.79
C LYS A 643 45.19 10.05 -8.87
N TYR A 644 44.13 9.42 -9.38
CA TYR A 644 42.90 9.10 -8.67
C TYR A 644 43.13 8.16 -7.48
N MET A 645 43.98 7.14 -7.65
CA MET A 645 44.28 6.16 -6.60
C MET A 645 45.47 6.55 -5.73
N LEU A 646 46.04 7.75 -5.90
CA LEU A 646 47.25 8.19 -5.21
C LEU A 646 47.11 8.14 -3.68
N LEU A 647 46.06 8.74 -3.10
CA LEU A 647 45.88 8.79 -1.66
C LEU A 647 45.70 7.39 -1.03
N PRO A 648 44.77 6.53 -1.53
CA PRO A 648 44.65 5.16 -1.02
C PRO A 648 45.93 4.35 -1.18
N ASN A 649 46.66 4.52 -2.29
CA ASN A 649 47.90 3.80 -2.54
C ASN A 649 49.04 4.25 -1.62
N GLN A 650 49.14 5.53 -1.27
CA GLN A 650 50.14 6.01 -0.31
C GLN A 650 49.97 5.32 1.05
N VAL A 651 48.73 5.28 1.56
CA VAL A 651 48.43 4.61 2.84
C VAL A 651 48.64 3.10 2.73
N TRP A 652 48.27 2.49 1.59
CA TRP A 652 48.53 1.07 1.32
C TRP A 652 50.03 0.75 1.35
N ASP A 653 50.83 1.50 0.59
CA ASP A 653 52.27 1.29 0.47
C ASP A 653 52.98 1.47 1.83
N ASP A 654 52.53 2.43 2.65
CA ASP A 654 53.03 2.62 4.01
C ASP A 654 52.70 1.44 4.93
N ILE A 655 51.47 0.90 4.87
CA ILE A 655 51.06 -0.26 5.66
C ILE A 655 51.83 -1.51 5.20
N ILE A 656 51.94 -1.76 3.90
CA ILE A 656 52.68 -2.92 3.37
C ILE A 656 54.17 -2.83 3.72
N SER A 657 54.76 -1.64 3.64
CA SER A 657 56.15 -1.39 4.06
C SER A 657 56.36 -1.71 5.54
N GLN A 658 55.43 -1.32 6.41
CA GLN A 658 55.49 -1.65 7.83
C GLN A 658 55.26 -3.14 8.10
N ALA A 659 54.29 -3.77 7.43
CA ALA A 659 53.98 -5.20 7.56
C ALA A 659 55.15 -6.08 7.12
N SER A 660 55.91 -5.64 6.10
CA SER A 660 57.13 -6.34 5.65
C SER A 660 58.22 -6.39 6.71
N LYS A 661 58.23 -5.43 7.64
CA LYS A 661 59.17 -5.35 8.77
C LYS A 661 58.63 -6.03 10.02
N ASN A 662 57.32 -5.90 10.27
CA ASN A 662 56.66 -6.47 11.42
C ASN A 662 55.20 -6.85 11.10
N VAL A 663 54.93 -8.15 10.98
CA VAL A 663 53.58 -8.66 10.65
C VAL A 663 52.55 -8.37 11.74
N ASP A 664 52.97 -8.13 12.99
CA ASP A 664 52.04 -7.85 14.08
C ASP A 664 51.25 -6.55 13.90
N ILE A 665 51.71 -5.61 13.07
CA ILE A 665 50.95 -4.39 12.77
C ILE A 665 49.60 -4.70 12.09
N LEU A 666 49.47 -5.83 11.39
CA LEU A 666 48.22 -6.27 10.77
C LEU A 666 47.19 -6.76 11.80
N LYS A 667 47.57 -6.93 13.07
CA LYS A 667 46.66 -7.25 14.18
C LYS A 667 46.10 -6.00 14.84
N GLU A 668 46.66 -4.82 14.55
CA GLU A 668 46.20 -3.56 15.12
C GLU A 668 44.85 -3.16 14.52
N LEU A 669 43.86 -2.92 15.37
CA LEU A 669 42.49 -2.63 14.95
C LEU A 669 42.39 -1.43 13.99
N GLU A 670 43.19 -0.39 14.23
CA GLU A 670 43.19 0.81 13.39
C GLU A 670 43.79 0.55 12.00
N VAL A 671 44.87 -0.25 11.91
CA VAL A 671 45.45 -0.68 10.62
C VAL A 671 44.44 -1.54 9.84
N VAL A 672 43.74 -2.47 10.51
CA VAL A 672 42.71 -3.30 9.87
C VAL A 672 41.54 -2.46 9.37
N LYS A 673 41.09 -1.46 10.14
CA LYS A 673 40.05 -0.51 9.70
C LYS A 673 40.49 0.29 8.47
N GLN A 674 41.75 0.75 8.44
CA GLN A 674 42.32 1.47 7.30
C GLN A 674 42.38 0.57 6.06
N LEU A 675 42.91 -0.66 6.18
CA LEU A 675 42.93 -1.65 5.11
C LEU A 675 41.51 -1.94 4.58
N ALA A 676 40.55 -2.16 5.46
CA ALA A 676 39.15 -2.37 5.08
C ALA A 676 38.58 -1.17 4.32
N SER A 677 38.89 0.06 4.76
CA SER A 677 38.47 1.29 4.06
C SER A 677 39.13 1.42 2.68
N ILE A 678 40.45 1.18 2.57
CA ILE A 678 41.19 1.22 1.30
C ILE A 678 40.61 0.20 0.32
N LEU A 679 40.36 -1.03 0.76
CA LEU A 679 39.77 -2.07 -0.07
C LEU A 679 38.35 -1.73 -0.50
N LYS A 680 37.52 -1.13 0.38
CA LYS A 680 36.20 -0.62 0.01
C LYS A 680 36.29 0.48 -1.05
N THR A 681 37.22 1.43 -0.93
CA THR A 681 37.50 2.44 -1.96
C THR A 681 37.88 1.78 -3.29
N ASN A 682 38.75 0.79 -3.27
CA ASN A 682 39.15 0.00 -4.44
C ASN A 682 37.97 -0.75 -5.08
N VAL A 683 37.07 -1.34 -4.29
CA VAL A 683 35.84 -1.99 -4.78
C VAL A 683 34.94 -1.01 -5.52
N ARG A 684 34.77 0.21 -4.97
CA ARG A 684 33.97 1.28 -5.60
C ARG A 684 34.61 1.79 -6.89
N ALA A 685 35.92 2.02 -6.87
CA ALA A 685 36.72 2.36 -8.05
C ALA A 685 36.57 1.30 -9.15
N CYS A 686 36.73 0.01 -8.80
CA CYS A 686 36.59 -1.11 -9.71
C CYS A 686 35.20 -1.17 -10.34
N LYS A 687 34.14 -0.98 -9.55
CA LYS A 687 32.76 -0.96 -10.04
C LYS A 687 32.55 0.14 -11.09
N ALA A 688 33.11 1.32 -10.87
CA ALA A 688 32.91 2.47 -11.74
C ALA A 688 33.79 2.45 -13.00
N LEU A 689 35.06 2.08 -12.86
CA LEU A 689 36.05 2.03 -13.95
C LEU A 689 35.93 0.76 -14.82
N ASN A 690 35.31 -0.31 -14.28
CA ASN A 690 35.19 -1.60 -14.94
C ASN A 690 36.57 -2.14 -15.39
N HIS A 691 36.73 -2.65 -16.61
CA HIS A 691 37.97 -3.26 -17.10
C HIS A 691 39.22 -2.36 -16.94
N ALA A 692 39.09 -1.03 -17.07
CA ALA A 692 40.22 -0.10 -16.94
C ALA A 692 40.88 -0.16 -15.55
N TYR A 693 40.16 -0.63 -14.53
CA TYR A 693 40.69 -0.81 -13.18
C TYR A 693 41.81 -1.86 -13.08
N VAL A 694 42.00 -2.72 -14.10
CA VAL A 694 43.02 -3.78 -14.09
C VAL A 694 44.43 -3.27 -13.79
N MET A 695 44.75 -2.03 -14.21
CA MET A 695 46.04 -1.37 -13.92
C MET A 695 46.24 -1.21 -12.40
N GLN A 696 45.24 -0.65 -11.71
CA GLN A 696 45.27 -0.46 -10.27
C GLN A 696 45.20 -1.80 -9.53
N LEU A 697 44.36 -2.73 -10.00
CA LEU A 697 44.30 -4.07 -9.40
C LEU A 697 45.67 -4.75 -9.47
N GLY A 698 46.32 -4.72 -10.63
CA GLY A 698 47.64 -5.29 -10.84
C GLY A 698 48.70 -4.72 -9.90
N ARG A 699 48.63 -3.42 -9.56
CA ARG A 699 49.54 -2.78 -8.60
C ARG A 699 49.47 -3.41 -7.22
N ILE A 700 48.27 -3.66 -6.70
CA ILE A 700 48.07 -4.12 -5.31
C ILE A 700 47.81 -5.62 -5.18
N TYR A 701 47.65 -6.34 -6.28
CA TYR A 701 47.09 -7.71 -6.29
C TYR A 701 47.87 -8.70 -5.41
N LEU A 702 49.19 -8.78 -5.59
CA LEU A 702 50.02 -9.75 -4.87
C LEU A 702 50.10 -9.41 -3.38
N ASP A 703 50.27 -8.14 -3.05
CA ASP A 703 50.30 -7.67 -1.66
C ASP A 703 48.95 -7.90 -0.97
N MET A 704 47.84 -7.70 -1.68
CA MET A 704 46.50 -7.95 -1.18
C MET A 704 46.29 -9.44 -0.87
N LEU A 705 46.79 -10.34 -1.73
CA LEU A 705 46.76 -11.78 -1.46
C LEU A 705 47.66 -12.17 -0.28
N ASN A 706 48.79 -11.49 -0.09
CA ASN A 706 49.68 -11.72 1.04
C ASN A 706 49.05 -11.26 2.37
N VAL A 707 48.35 -10.13 2.39
CA VAL A 707 47.60 -9.65 3.57
C VAL A 707 46.38 -10.52 3.87
N TYR A 708 45.75 -11.10 2.83
CA TYR A 708 44.61 -12.00 2.99
C TYR A 708 44.98 -13.36 3.60
N LYS A 709 46.19 -13.85 3.31
CA LYS A 709 46.74 -15.11 3.81
C LYS A 709 47.21 -14.97 5.26
#